data_AF-A0A261AHA7-F1
#
_entry.id   AF-A0A261AHA7-F1
#
_cell.length_a   1.000
_cell.length_b   1.000
_cell.length_c   1.000
_cell.angle_alpha   90.00
_cell.angle_beta   90.00
_cell.angle_gamma   90.00
#
_symmetry.space_group_name_H-M   'P 1'
#
loop_
_entity.id
_entity.type
_entity.pdbx_description
1 polymer ?
#
loop_
_entity_poly.entity_id
_entity_poly.type
_entity_poly.pdbx_seq_one_letter_code
_entity_poly.pdbx_strand_id
1 'polypeptide(L)'
;IRALIIYQIPMIPTRFQDLEKIVRKNRHTDKFWNNFSFSAPPPDKLKELIDKSSILARISNGIALQSGLMDGSIKIEDAVAELLNFGTLKVSDVVGFNVDSVKQLAGKMKQLPTSLDKAVVDLETAALKWNELRLKANELKNYLDIPKKGEYFQKLKDFKTALQDDSLDDFQDTVTSVNALLKIFQDVNIGKRLASVKENELYQNFVSFRGYSEQLSKQITELKTNMPTLDSNGILADGNKMFGPIETVVTMIKSRYGILTVSSTESIDIMKANLLQVKNLLQFLDSSRQASPTLTSLIKSRTFPDANEKKTTVGFLDGALDLEQLSKDVWDSWIENFTNDKVTGTRLANSLKPIIEFQKQLADLNEKLKPLSLPTVPLSFLEFSNLQNILFTIKSDPIGSETVIDNFEECGGKGTFVRETGYKPTLDAVQAVKKLTAMFIGLKDSVQQPHLDKLKNEYNTFFSSFGFEKFEDVDKSKTQLITVIQKMRASKSLEKFKTFFVKATHGLNTKVSDIKETIDTVLNGENDVDNFLGLSKEKEVHDCLVGLKDEPEILITAIGVIQQLRDLDSAKVQNVENLASAVSSVKNELKSLGSIPDTMKKDAKEITTEINQWPESLKSSGEIGRSVALLSQANDFKTLVSSGDLDKFDAPVQAQIEAIKDGDEQKRIKTLWGNHSEFLNTIKIANQEIETTGANLKLAEIKTFEDYGTVMKTSLEGMKDVKIDVKNKVEALDALIPLTKAPAELEKIKKTLQHLESLDLAFSSHSSHFQKVPNAFKSLYDFLVKFSIEPTQAPPPHSENAPPTQVLLNSGALQNDTVGTQNEEKKDDYLILSIVLPLLVILISIPIAIYLLYRFKMLCFKPKGYVCPVDFMDEDESHLRPVSEDLMVIMVSKQVYMTHAEFFVFWMKLLMLVKNEKRNENRPRPYRKLNKLKYYDISILLNPWSTPQTVRIHGNFLRTWRNVFLAMQSPMEQSDIHMDTRADFYALIIQDEVEFVVMLGPTPASGSYYCERVGEKMTIDSYEIETVSAQPFPEGPHDVVFRKIKVSLVKDGKKIASRTFSQFQYTTWTEDFLPPNFELCYRLMEVITVSSKPIVVHCTTGTDRTMAFIGLEYVSRHMELHDGLTFEHSFAKLTEKRFNSFCSAQSIGWLQAGCIYFLTINHGLDLYMSQRAHSVFWEMVNDGTGVPQIAHGTRWT
;
A
#
# COMPACT_ATOMS: atom_id res chain seq x y z
N ILE A 1 23.47 -40.90 16.27
CA ILE A 1 24.76 -40.18 16.07
C ILE A 1 24.57 -39.31 14.83
N ARG A 2 24.56 -37.98 14.80
CA ARG A 2 24.66 -36.87 15.77
C ARG A 2 23.82 -35.71 15.18
N ALA A 3 23.31 -34.84 16.05
CA ALA A 3 22.24 -33.88 15.77
C ALA A 3 22.69 -32.53 15.20
N LEU A 4 21.74 -31.91 14.50
CA LEU A 4 21.45 -30.48 14.28
C LEU A 4 22.22 -29.46 15.15
N ILE A 5 22.94 -28.54 14.49
CA ILE A 5 23.28 -27.19 15.00
C ILE A 5 23.44 -26.24 13.80
N ILE A 6 22.53 -25.28 13.60
CA ILE A 6 22.78 -23.94 12.99
C ILE A 6 21.71 -22.98 13.59
N TYR A 7 22.03 -22.23 14.65
CA TYR A 7 22.48 -20.83 14.68
C TYR A 7 21.64 -19.82 13.88
N GLN A 8 20.80 -19.08 14.62
CA GLN A 8 20.33 -17.74 14.29
C GLN A 8 21.48 -16.70 14.40
N ILE A 9 21.21 -15.50 13.86
CA ILE A 9 21.74 -14.14 14.16
C ILE A 9 22.39 -13.48 12.90
N PRO A 10 22.26 -12.17 12.60
CA PRO A 10 21.31 -11.13 13.04
C PRO A 10 20.68 -10.29 11.90
N MET A 11 19.78 -9.41 12.32
CA MET A 11 19.13 -8.30 11.63
C MET A 11 20.09 -7.09 11.37
N ILE A 12 19.66 -6.13 10.50
CA ILE A 12 19.96 -4.66 10.43
C ILE A 12 20.90 -4.20 9.27
N PRO A 13 20.76 -3.01 8.60
CA PRO A 13 19.86 -1.84 8.81
C PRO A 13 19.11 -1.27 7.59
N THR A 14 18.03 -0.55 7.91
CA THR A 14 17.42 0.57 7.18
C THR A 14 18.37 1.74 6.91
N ARG A 15 18.50 2.17 5.65
CA ARG A 15 18.91 3.54 5.26
C ARG A 15 17.92 4.07 4.22
N PHE A 16 16.90 4.80 4.67
CA PHE A 16 15.95 5.51 3.79
C PHE A 16 15.54 6.90 4.33
N GLN A 17 16.39 7.53 5.16
CA GLN A 17 16.11 8.86 5.73
C GLN A 17 16.95 10.03 5.15
N ASP A 18 17.88 9.77 4.24
CA ASP A 18 18.77 10.84 3.73
C ASP A 18 18.29 11.52 2.43
N LEU A 19 17.20 11.06 1.81
CA LEU A 19 16.69 11.64 0.55
C LEU A 19 15.77 12.86 0.73
N GLU A 20 15.11 13.02 1.88
CA GLU A 20 14.27 14.20 2.16
C GLU A 20 15.08 15.45 2.52
N LYS A 21 16.29 15.30 3.04
CA LYS A 21 17.15 16.44 3.42
C LYS A 21 17.79 17.16 2.23
N ILE A 22 17.88 16.52 1.06
CA ILE A 22 18.56 17.10 -0.11
C ILE A 22 17.59 17.97 -0.95
N VAL A 23 16.29 17.72 -0.90
CA VAL A 23 15.29 18.45 -1.71
C VAL A 23 14.98 19.86 -1.15
N ARG A 24 15.28 20.14 0.12
CA ARG A 24 14.98 21.44 0.76
C ARG A 24 16.05 22.52 0.62
N LYS A 25 17.22 22.26 0.01
CA LYS A 25 18.37 23.18 0.15
C LYS A 25 18.73 24.11 -1.03
N ASN A 26 17.99 24.15 -2.14
CA ASN A 26 18.32 25.08 -3.25
C ASN A 26 17.11 25.87 -3.76
N ARG A 27 16.73 26.93 -3.04
CA ARG A 27 16.04 28.10 -3.60
C ARG A 27 17.00 29.28 -3.56
N HIS A 28 17.67 29.56 -4.68
CA HIS A 28 18.11 30.89 -5.08
C HIS A 28 18.63 30.80 -6.52
N THR A 29 17.86 31.32 -7.47
CA THR A 29 18.24 32.38 -8.42
C THR A 29 17.13 32.50 -9.45
N ASP A 30 16.29 33.51 -9.28
CA ASP A 30 15.51 34.12 -10.35
C ASP A 30 16.46 34.68 -11.42
N LYS A 31 15.92 34.79 -12.64
CA LYS A 31 16.51 35.27 -13.90
C LYS A 31 17.05 34.17 -14.84
N PHE A 32 16.17 33.38 -15.47
CA PHE A 32 16.41 32.90 -16.86
C PHE A 32 15.18 32.37 -17.63
N TRP A 33 13.93 32.48 -17.11
CA TRP A 33 12.74 31.83 -17.72
C TRP A 33 11.69 32.80 -18.29
N ASN A 34 12.08 33.81 -19.06
CA ASN A 34 11.10 34.71 -19.70
C ASN A 34 10.74 34.38 -21.15
N ASN A 35 11.06 33.21 -21.68
CA ASN A 35 10.56 32.82 -23.01
C ASN A 35 10.49 31.29 -23.12
N PHE A 36 9.35 30.68 -22.76
CA PHE A 36 8.74 29.49 -23.40
C PHE A 36 7.46 29.11 -22.60
N SER A 37 6.30 29.57 -23.10
CA SER A 37 4.96 29.22 -22.61
C SER A 37 4.58 27.81 -23.07
N PHE A 38 4.57 26.84 -22.16
CA PHE A 38 3.63 25.72 -22.24
C PHE A 38 2.37 26.14 -21.49
N SER A 39 1.20 25.95 -22.10
CA SER A 39 -0.10 26.17 -21.47
C SER A 39 -0.22 25.29 -20.23
N ALA A 40 0.06 25.89 -19.07
CA ALA A 40 -0.30 25.36 -17.78
C ALA A 40 -1.83 25.11 -17.74
N PRO A 41 -2.33 24.15 -16.95
CA PRO A 41 -3.73 24.19 -16.55
C PRO A 41 -4.03 25.62 -16.03
N PRO A 42 -5.21 26.18 -16.32
CA PRO A 42 -5.54 27.52 -15.88
C PRO A 42 -5.28 27.62 -14.36
N PRO A 43 -4.60 28.69 -13.89
CA PRO A 43 -4.31 28.84 -12.46
C PRO A 43 -5.61 28.72 -11.67
N ASP A 44 -5.57 27.96 -10.58
CA ASP A 44 -6.70 27.86 -9.67
C ASP A 44 -6.93 29.24 -9.04
N LYS A 45 -7.95 29.94 -9.55
CA LYS A 45 -8.26 31.32 -9.15
C LYS A 45 -8.56 31.43 -7.66
N LEU A 46 -9.11 30.38 -7.04
CA LEU A 46 -9.38 30.37 -5.60
C LEU A 46 -8.06 30.35 -4.83
N LYS A 47 -7.11 29.52 -5.26
CA LYS A 47 -5.78 29.45 -4.67
C LYS A 47 -5.00 30.76 -4.84
N GLU A 48 -5.08 31.40 -6.01
CA GLU A 48 -4.45 32.69 -6.26
C GLU A 48 -5.00 33.80 -5.34
N LEU A 49 -6.32 33.83 -5.12
CA LEU A 49 -6.96 34.75 -4.17
C LEU A 49 -6.45 34.51 -2.74
N ILE A 50 -6.38 33.25 -2.30
CA ILE A 50 -5.89 32.86 -0.98
C ILE A 50 -4.43 33.26 -0.79
N ASP A 51 -3.56 33.00 -1.76
CA ASP A 51 -2.12 33.28 -1.63
C ASP A 51 -1.84 34.77 -1.42
N LYS A 52 -2.53 35.65 -2.15
CA LYS A 52 -2.37 37.12 -2.02
C LYS A 52 -3.04 37.67 -0.76
N SER A 53 -4.23 37.20 -0.43
CA SER A 53 -4.93 37.64 0.78
C SER A 53 -4.25 37.14 2.06
N SER A 54 -3.57 35.99 2.03
CA SER A 54 -2.79 35.47 3.16
C SER A 54 -1.61 36.36 3.56
N ILE A 55 -0.94 36.98 2.58
CA ILE A 55 0.13 37.95 2.84
C ILE A 55 -0.41 39.13 3.66
N LEU A 56 -1.55 39.68 3.23
CA LEU A 56 -2.19 40.80 3.91
C LEU A 56 -2.76 40.40 5.29
N ALA A 57 -3.27 39.18 5.43
CA ALA A 57 -3.71 38.63 6.70
C ALA A 57 -2.57 38.52 7.71
N ARG A 58 -1.40 38.01 7.30
CA ARG A 58 -0.22 37.92 8.17
C ARG A 58 0.29 39.30 8.57
N ILE A 59 0.38 40.25 7.64
CA ILE A 59 0.82 41.62 7.95
C ILE A 59 -0.15 42.32 8.90
N SER A 60 -1.45 42.29 8.61
CA SER A 60 -2.46 42.92 9.48
C SER A 60 -2.47 42.30 10.87
N ASN A 61 -2.44 40.97 10.97
CA ASN A 61 -2.42 40.31 12.27
C ASN A 61 -1.09 40.49 13.00
N GLY A 62 0.04 40.63 12.28
CA GLY A 62 1.34 40.98 12.87
C GLY A 62 1.34 42.35 13.54
N ILE A 63 0.74 43.35 12.89
CA ILE A 63 0.55 44.69 13.48
C ILE A 63 -0.36 44.60 14.72
N ALA A 64 -1.51 43.93 14.60
CA ALA A 64 -2.47 43.80 15.70
C ALA A 64 -1.89 43.03 16.90
N LEU A 65 -1.18 41.94 16.65
CA LEU A 65 -0.55 41.12 17.69
C LEU A 65 0.58 41.88 18.38
N GLN A 66 1.43 42.59 17.62
CA GLN A 66 2.48 43.43 18.19
C GLN A 66 1.89 44.53 19.08
N SER A 67 0.89 45.26 18.56
CA SER A 67 0.23 46.33 19.30
C SER A 67 -0.42 45.81 20.58
N GLY A 68 -1.18 44.71 20.47
CA GLY A 68 -1.91 44.14 21.60
C GLY A 68 -1.03 43.51 22.68
N LEU A 69 0.11 42.92 22.32
CA LEU A 69 1.11 42.47 23.29
C LEU A 69 1.79 43.65 23.99
N MET A 70 2.05 44.74 23.26
CA MET A 70 2.71 45.93 23.79
C MET A 70 1.78 46.83 24.62
N ASP A 71 0.47 46.84 24.40
CA ASP A 71 -0.47 47.60 25.23
C ASP A 71 -1.10 46.75 26.35
N GLY A 72 -0.94 45.43 26.29
CA GLY A 72 -1.45 44.46 27.25
C GLY A 72 -2.90 44.01 27.00
N SER A 73 -3.52 44.41 25.88
CA SER A 73 -4.84 43.93 25.46
C SER A 73 -4.84 42.45 25.02
N ILE A 74 -3.68 41.91 24.64
CA ILE A 74 -3.47 40.48 24.37
C ILE A 74 -2.53 39.90 25.43
N LYS A 75 -2.98 38.82 26.09
CA LYS A 75 -2.13 38.06 27.02
C LYS A 75 -1.13 37.21 26.24
N ILE A 76 0.13 37.23 26.66
CA ILE A 76 1.19 36.49 25.99
C ILE A 76 0.95 34.97 26.03
N GLU A 77 0.36 34.45 27.11
CA GLU A 77 0.06 33.02 27.25
C GLU A 77 -1.00 32.57 26.23
N ASP A 78 -2.01 33.40 25.97
CA ASP A 78 -3.07 33.10 24.99
C ASP A 78 -2.48 33.13 23.57
N ALA A 79 -1.67 34.15 23.25
CA ALA A 79 -0.99 34.25 21.96
C ALA A 79 -0.02 33.09 21.70
N VAL A 80 0.76 32.69 22.71
CA VAL A 80 1.71 31.56 22.61
C VAL A 80 0.97 30.24 22.42
N ALA A 81 -0.12 30.00 23.16
CA ALA A 81 -0.92 28.79 23.02
C ALA A 81 -1.52 28.67 21.61
N GLU A 82 -2.04 29.78 21.06
CA GLU A 82 -2.57 29.81 19.68
C GLU A 82 -1.48 29.59 18.63
N LEU A 83 -0.33 30.27 18.75
CA LEU A 83 0.77 30.15 17.76
C LEU A 83 1.48 28.80 17.82
N LEU A 84 1.58 28.17 19.00
CA LEU A 84 2.09 26.80 19.15
C LEU A 84 1.01 25.73 18.97
N ASN A 85 -0.20 26.10 18.54
CA ASN A 85 -1.28 25.16 18.22
C ASN A 85 -1.61 24.20 19.38
N PHE A 86 -1.76 24.72 20.60
CA PHE A 86 -2.16 23.94 21.79
C PHE A 86 -3.68 23.64 21.84
N GLY A 87 -4.45 24.20 20.90
CA GLY A 87 -5.89 24.02 20.82
C GLY A 87 -6.58 24.61 22.05
N THR A 88 -7.33 23.77 22.78
CA THR A 88 -8.04 24.20 24.00
C THR A 88 -7.15 24.24 25.24
N LEU A 89 -5.91 23.75 25.16
CA LEU A 89 -4.98 23.71 26.29
C LEU A 89 -4.30 25.07 26.48
N LYS A 90 -4.21 25.50 27.73
CA LYS A 90 -3.43 26.68 28.12
C LYS A 90 -1.96 26.33 28.26
N VAL A 91 -1.09 27.34 28.20
CA VAL A 91 0.34 27.18 28.52
C VAL A 91 0.53 26.57 29.92
N SER A 92 -0.31 26.96 30.90
CA SER A 92 -0.28 26.39 32.25
C SER A 92 -0.57 24.89 32.29
N ASP A 93 -1.43 24.38 31.40
CA ASP A 93 -1.81 22.97 31.35
C ASP A 93 -0.63 22.13 30.84
N VAL A 94 0.04 22.60 29.79
CA VAL A 94 1.25 21.95 29.24
C VAL A 94 2.42 22.01 30.23
N VAL A 95 2.55 23.13 30.96
CA VAL A 95 3.59 23.29 31.99
C VAL A 95 3.32 22.41 33.22
N GLY A 96 2.07 22.31 33.66
CA GLY A 96 1.64 21.52 34.83
C GLY A 96 1.49 20.02 34.58
N PHE A 97 1.54 19.60 33.31
CA PHE A 97 1.35 18.22 32.87
C PHE A 97 2.49 17.28 33.33
N ASN A 98 2.16 16.16 34.01
CA ASN A 98 3.13 15.13 34.42
C ASN A 98 3.47 14.15 33.28
N VAL A 99 4.17 14.66 32.26
CA VAL A 99 4.64 13.87 31.13
C VAL A 99 5.70 12.83 31.47
N ASP A 100 6.36 12.96 32.62
CA ASP A 100 7.47 12.10 33.02
C ASP A 100 7.02 10.67 33.30
N SER A 101 5.78 10.47 33.74
CA SER A 101 5.22 9.13 33.93
C SER A 101 5.00 8.40 32.60
N VAL A 102 4.56 9.13 31.56
CA VAL A 102 4.44 8.60 30.19
C VAL A 102 5.81 8.24 29.64
N LYS A 103 6.80 9.12 29.82
CA LYS A 103 8.19 8.88 29.41
C LYS A 103 8.76 7.63 30.09
N GLN A 104 8.59 7.49 31.40
CA GLN A 104 9.12 6.37 32.17
C GLN A 104 8.45 5.04 31.78
N LEU A 105 7.13 5.03 31.61
CA LEU A 105 6.41 3.83 31.18
C LEU A 105 6.85 3.40 29.77
N ALA A 106 6.88 4.34 28.81
CA ALA A 106 7.34 4.07 27.44
C ALA A 106 8.80 3.59 27.41
N GLY A 107 9.70 4.27 28.14
CA GLY A 107 11.11 3.90 28.21
C GLY A 107 11.34 2.51 28.79
N LYS A 108 10.54 2.08 29.79
CA LYS A 108 10.58 0.71 30.33
C LYS A 108 9.98 -0.30 29.36
N MET A 109 8.81 -0.02 28.78
CA MET A 109 8.18 -0.90 27.78
C MET A 109 9.10 -1.20 26.60
N LYS A 110 9.80 -0.18 26.10
CA LYS A 110 10.76 -0.29 25.00
C LYS A 110 11.86 -1.34 25.24
N GLN A 111 12.23 -1.60 26.49
CA GLN A 111 13.32 -2.55 26.83
C GLN A 111 12.84 -4.01 26.88
N LEU A 112 11.53 -4.22 27.05
CA LEU A 112 10.94 -5.54 27.33
C LEU A 112 11.08 -6.58 26.22
N PRO A 113 10.98 -6.23 24.91
CA PRO A 113 11.22 -7.20 23.84
C PRO A 113 12.57 -7.93 23.95
N THR A 114 13.57 -7.24 24.51
CA THR A 114 14.91 -7.78 24.71
C THR A 114 15.17 -8.32 26.11
N SER A 115 14.51 -7.77 27.14
CA SER A 115 14.78 -8.15 28.54
C SER A 115 13.85 -9.24 29.07
N LEU A 116 12.69 -9.47 28.45
CA LEU A 116 11.82 -10.61 28.77
C LEU A 116 12.44 -11.89 28.22
N ASP A 117 12.92 -12.74 29.11
CA ASP A 117 13.62 -13.97 28.74
C ASP A 117 12.67 -14.91 27.98
N LYS A 118 13.17 -15.49 26.90
CA LYS A 118 12.43 -16.40 26.01
C LYS A 118 12.60 -17.87 26.40
N ALA A 119 13.51 -18.19 27.33
CA ALA A 119 13.73 -19.55 27.83
C ALA A 119 12.48 -20.17 28.48
N VAL A 120 11.52 -19.34 28.92
CA VAL A 120 10.27 -19.76 29.57
C VAL A 120 9.07 -19.81 28.61
N VAL A 121 9.23 -19.55 27.32
CA VAL A 121 8.11 -19.54 26.35
C VAL A 121 7.37 -20.88 26.31
N ASP A 122 8.10 -22.00 26.40
CA ASP A 122 7.50 -23.33 26.43
C ASP A 122 6.70 -23.55 27.73
N LEU A 123 7.21 -23.05 28.86
CA LEU A 123 6.52 -23.11 30.16
C LEU A 123 5.26 -22.22 30.17
N GLU A 124 5.35 -21.01 29.62
CA GLU A 124 4.21 -20.10 29.42
C GLU A 124 3.13 -20.77 28.55
N THR A 125 3.54 -21.40 27.45
CA THR A 125 2.63 -22.12 26.54
C THR A 125 2.00 -23.33 27.21
N ALA A 126 2.76 -24.06 28.03
CA ALA A 126 2.25 -25.18 28.83
C ALA A 126 1.19 -24.69 29.83
N ALA A 127 1.44 -23.59 30.54
CA ALA A 127 0.48 -22.99 31.47
C ALA A 127 -0.85 -22.61 30.79
N LEU A 128 -0.77 -21.99 29.61
CA LEU A 128 -1.95 -21.64 28.80
C LEU A 128 -2.74 -22.90 28.40
N LYS A 129 -2.08 -23.95 27.94
CA LYS A 129 -2.72 -25.23 27.58
C LYS A 129 -3.34 -25.94 28.77
N TRP A 130 -2.69 -25.89 29.95
CA TRP A 130 -3.25 -26.41 31.19
C TRP A 130 -4.54 -25.68 31.58
N ASN A 131 -4.55 -24.35 31.48
CA ASN A 131 -5.75 -23.56 31.73
C ASN A 131 -6.86 -23.82 30.68
N GLU A 132 -6.50 -24.05 29.42
CA GLU A 132 -7.46 -24.46 28.38
C GLU A 132 -8.11 -25.81 28.72
N LEU A 133 -7.32 -26.80 29.13
CA LEU A 133 -7.82 -28.10 29.59
C LEU A 133 -8.74 -27.94 30.81
N ARG A 134 -8.39 -27.09 31.77
CA ARG A 134 -9.23 -26.77 32.93
C ARG A 134 -10.60 -26.24 32.51
N LEU A 135 -10.62 -25.26 31.61
CA LEU A 135 -11.87 -24.63 31.14
C LEU A 135 -12.75 -25.65 30.41
N LYS A 136 -12.18 -26.44 29.49
CA LYS A 136 -12.89 -27.52 28.78
C LYS A 136 -13.43 -28.58 29.73
N ALA A 137 -12.64 -28.97 30.74
CA ALA A 137 -13.07 -29.91 31.76
C ALA A 137 -14.27 -29.38 32.56
N ASN A 138 -14.31 -28.08 32.87
CA ASN A 138 -15.40 -27.46 33.60
C ASN A 138 -16.73 -27.45 32.80
N GLU A 139 -16.65 -27.37 31.47
CA GLU A 139 -17.81 -27.41 30.57
C GLU A 139 -18.42 -28.81 30.42
N LEU A 140 -17.60 -29.88 30.40
CA LEU A 140 -18.00 -31.25 30.07
C LEU A 140 -18.65 -32.05 31.23
N LYS A 141 -19.39 -31.41 32.14
CA LYS A 141 -19.95 -32.06 33.34
C LYS A 141 -20.56 -33.45 33.04
N ASN A 142 -20.04 -34.49 33.71
CA ASN A 142 -20.50 -35.90 33.65
C ASN A 142 -20.39 -36.63 32.30
N TYR A 143 -19.26 -36.51 31.58
CA TYR A 143 -18.98 -37.29 30.35
C TYR A 143 -18.78 -38.81 30.53
N LEU A 144 -18.86 -39.33 31.77
CA LEU A 144 -18.78 -40.79 32.04
C LEU A 144 -20.10 -41.51 31.83
N ASP A 145 -21.22 -40.79 31.82
CA ASP A 145 -22.55 -41.39 31.70
C ASP A 145 -23.25 -40.78 30.48
N ILE A 146 -23.36 -41.57 29.41
CA ILE A 146 -24.03 -41.15 28.17
C ILE A 146 -25.53 -41.41 28.35
N PRO A 147 -26.37 -40.35 28.44
CA PRO A 147 -27.79 -40.53 28.67
C PRO A 147 -28.44 -41.32 27.54
N LYS A 148 -29.30 -42.30 27.88
CA LYS A 148 -30.07 -43.11 26.92
C LYS A 148 -29.23 -43.97 25.96
N LYS A 149 -27.95 -44.24 26.26
CA LYS A 149 -27.07 -45.12 25.46
C LYS A 149 -27.70 -46.47 25.10
N GLY A 150 -28.29 -47.16 26.08
CA GLY A 150 -28.96 -48.44 25.82
C GLY A 150 -30.16 -48.34 24.87
N GLU A 151 -30.93 -47.25 24.95
CA GLU A 151 -32.04 -46.98 24.02
C GLU A 151 -31.53 -46.75 22.60
N TYR A 152 -30.40 -46.05 22.44
CA TYR A 152 -29.78 -45.79 21.13
C TYR A 152 -29.37 -47.10 20.44
N PHE A 153 -28.60 -47.95 21.11
CA PHE A 153 -28.14 -49.21 20.53
C PHE A 153 -29.29 -50.19 20.27
N GLN A 154 -30.33 -50.20 21.12
CA GLN A 154 -31.51 -51.03 20.88
C GLN A 154 -32.27 -50.57 19.64
N LYS A 155 -32.57 -49.28 19.51
CA LYS A 155 -33.22 -48.74 18.29
C LYS A 155 -32.39 -49.01 17.04
N LEU A 156 -31.07 -48.97 17.14
CA LEU A 156 -30.17 -49.24 16.03
C LEU A 156 -30.25 -50.72 15.57
N LYS A 157 -30.36 -51.67 16.52
CA LYS A 157 -30.59 -53.10 16.23
C LYS A 157 -31.94 -53.33 15.57
N ASP A 158 -32.98 -52.67 16.06
CA ASP A 158 -34.33 -52.74 15.51
C ASP A 158 -34.35 -52.20 14.06
N PHE A 159 -33.69 -51.06 13.83
CA PHE A 159 -33.55 -50.45 12.52
C PHE A 159 -32.77 -51.32 11.53
N LYS A 160 -31.67 -51.97 11.98
CA LYS A 160 -30.92 -52.93 11.14
C LYS A 160 -31.81 -54.08 10.66
N THR A 161 -32.66 -54.59 11.53
CA THR A 161 -33.61 -55.68 11.21
C THR A 161 -34.68 -55.23 10.21
N ALA A 162 -35.10 -53.96 10.27
CA ALA A 162 -36.09 -53.39 9.36
C ALA A 162 -35.53 -53.07 7.95
N LEU A 163 -34.21 -52.86 7.79
CA LEU A 163 -33.52 -52.57 6.53
C LEU A 163 -33.41 -53.76 5.54
N GLN A 164 -34.34 -54.73 5.55
CA GLN A 164 -34.30 -55.90 4.66
C GLN A 164 -34.82 -55.67 3.24
N ASP A 165 -35.30 -54.47 2.91
CA ASP A 165 -35.91 -54.13 1.63
C ASP A 165 -34.86 -53.59 0.63
N ASP A 166 -34.74 -54.21 -0.55
CA ASP A 166 -33.86 -53.78 -1.64
C ASP A 166 -34.36 -52.49 -2.33
N SER A 167 -35.49 -51.92 -1.89
CA SER A 167 -36.14 -50.73 -2.47
C SER A 167 -35.23 -49.51 -2.75
N LEU A 168 -34.21 -49.24 -1.92
CA LEU A 168 -33.27 -48.14 -2.13
C LEU A 168 -32.20 -48.48 -3.18
N ASP A 169 -31.76 -49.73 -3.24
CA ASP A 169 -30.81 -50.22 -4.24
C ASP A 169 -31.52 -50.33 -5.62
N ASP A 170 -32.76 -50.85 -5.65
CA ASP A 170 -33.64 -50.87 -6.82
C ASP A 170 -33.95 -49.46 -7.38
N PHE A 171 -34.11 -48.48 -6.48
CA PHE A 171 -34.28 -47.08 -6.85
C PHE A 171 -33.02 -46.53 -7.53
N GLN A 172 -31.83 -46.83 -7.01
CA GLN A 172 -30.55 -46.40 -7.59
C GLN A 172 -30.29 -47.01 -8.97
N ASP A 173 -30.60 -48.29 -9.14
CA ASP A 173 -30.50 -48.97 -10.43
C ASP A 173 -31.41 -48.33 -11.48
N THR A 174 -32.60 -47.92 -11.05
CA THR A 174 -33.57 -47.21 -11.92
C THR A 174 -33.06 -45.80 -12.27
N VAL A 175 -32.52 -45.04 -11.31
CA VAL A 175 -31.89 -43.72 -11.55
C VAL A 175 -30.72 -43.85 -12.53
N THR A 176 -29.89 -44.87 -12.37
CA THR A 176 -28.75 -45.15 -13.26
C THR A 176 -29.22 -45.43 -14.68
N SER A 177 -30.27 -46.25 -14.82
CA SER A 177 -30.88 -46.58 -16.11
C SER A 177 -31.45 -45.35 -16.83
N VAL A 178 -32.13 -44.47 -16.10
CA VAL A 178 -32.65 -43.20 -16.65
C VAL A 178 -31.51 -42.27 -17.09
N ASN A 179 -30.46 -42.12 -16.27
CA ASN A 179 -29.29 -41.30 -16.62
C ASN A 179 -28.56 -41.82 -17.87
N ALA A 180 -28.43 -43.14 -18.02
CA ALA A 180 -27.83 -43.76 -19.20
C ALA A 180 -28.64 -43.44 -20.48
N LEU A 181 -29.96 -43.51 -20.41
CA LEU A 181 -30.84 -43.18 -21.54
C LEU A 181 -30.81 -41.68 -21.89
N LEU A 182 -30.78 -40.79 -20.89
CA LEU A 182 -30.61 -39.36 -21.12
C LEU A 182 -29.29 -39.05 -21.84
N LYS A 183 -28.20 -39.76 -21.52
CA LYS A 183 -26.92 -39.63 -22.22
C LYS A 183 -27.03 -40.11 -23.67
N ILE A 184 -27.67 -41.26 -23.91
CA ILE A 184 -27.92 -41.76 -25.27
C ILE A 184 -28.66 -40.71 -26.12
N PHE A 185 -29.69 -40.05 -25.56
CA PHE A 185 -30.42 -39.01 -26.27
C PHE A 185 -29.59 -37.76 -26.60
N GLN A 186 -28.55 -37.45 -25.82
CA GLN A 186 -27.62 -36.35 -26.11
C GLN A 186 -26.72 -36.68 -27.32
N ASP A 187 -26.28 -37.93 -27.42
CA ASP A 187 -25.23 -38.37 -28.35
C ASP A 187 -25.74 -38.71 -29.78
N VAL A 188 -27.05 -38.71 -30.03
CA VAL A 188 -27.63 -39.04 -31.36
C VAL A 188 -27.28 -37.98 -32.42
N ASN A 189 -26.45 -38.32 -33.42
CA ASN A 189 -25.99 -37.40 -34.48
C ASN A 189 -26.79 -37.54 -35.80
N ILE A 190 -27.27 -36.44 -36.40
CA ILE A 190 -28.11 -36.47 -37.62
C ILE A 190 -27.28 -36.03 -38.84
N GLY A 191 -26.75 -37.00 -39.58
CA GLY A 191 -26.09 -36.78 -40.87
C GLY A 191 -26.47 -37.85 -41.89
N LYS A 192 -27.32 -37.46 -42.86
CA LYS A 192 -27.72 -38.16 -44.11
C LYS A 192 -27.93 -39.69 -44.06
N ARG A 193 -29.22 -40.07 -44.10
CA ARG A 193 -29.82 -41.41 -44.22
C ARG A 193 -29.59 -42.35 -43.03
N LEU A 194 -30.62 -42.54 -42.21
CA LEU A 194 -30.79 -43.75 -41.38
C LEU A 194 -30.88 -44.97 -42.31
N ALA A 195 -29.75 -45.49 -42.76
CA ALA A 195 -29.69 -46.73 -43.54
C ALA A 195 -29.78 -47.93 -42.58
N SER A 196 -31.00 -48.44 -42.43
CA SER A 196 -31.38 -49.80 -41.99
C SER A 196 -30.98 -50.33 -40.60
N VAL A 197 -30.33 -49.57 -39.71
CA VAL A 197 -30.42 -49.85 -38.25
C VAL A 197 -30.70 -48.55 -37.49
N LYS A 198 -31.58 -48.65 -36.48
CA LYS A 198 -31.76 -47.76 -35.30
C LYS A 198 -33.06 -46.97 -35.13
N GLU A 199 -34.04 -46.99 -36.03
CA GLU A 199 -35.37 -46.43 -35.70
C GLU A 199 -36.07 -47.26 -34.62
N ASN A 200 -35.98 -48.59 -34.73
CA ASN A 200 -36.54 -49.50 -33.74
C ASN A 200 -35.79 -49.42 -32.41
N GLU A 201 -34.45 -49.42 -32.43
CA GLU A 201 -33.61 -49.31 -31.22
C GLU A 201 -33.83 -47.97 -30.50
N LEU A 202 -33.87 -46.87 -31.24
CA LEU A 202 -34.15 -45.55 -30.67
C LEU A 202 -35.58 -45.46 -30.13
N TYR A 203 -36.58 -46.00 -30.83
CA TYR A 203 -37.94 -46.12 -30.31
C TYR A 203 -37.96 -46.94 -29.01
N GLN A 204 -37.26 -48.08 -28.97
CA GLN A 204 -37.14 -48.90 -27.75
C GLN A 204 -36.42 -48.16 -26.61
N ASN A 205 -35.49 -47.26 -26.90
CA ASN A 205 -34.88 -46.38 -25.89
C ASN A 205 -35.90 -45.37 -25.32
N PHE A 206 -36.78 -44.80 -26.15
CA PHE A 206 -37.89 -43.96 -25.67
C PHE A 206 -38.92 -44.75 -24.86
N VAL A 207 -39.23 -45.99 -25.26
CA VAL A 207 -40.11 -46.90 -24.49
C VAL A 207 -39.49 -47.25 -23.15
N SER A 208 -38.20 -47.62 -23.12
CA SER A 208 -37.46 -47.94 -21.90
C SER A 208 -37.34 -46.73 -20.99
N PHE A 209 -37.10 -45.54 -21.55
CA PHE A 209 -37.05 -44.28 -20.78
C PHE A 209 -38.39 -44.00 -20.12
N ARG A 210 -39.51 -44.24 -20.82
CA ARG A 210 -40.86 -44.14 -20.24
C ARG A 210 -41.08 -45.16 -19.13
N GLY A 211 -40.76 -46.43 -19.37
CA GLY A 211 -40.90 -47.50 -18.39
C GLY A 211 -40.11 -47.23 -17.10
N TYR A 212 -38.81 -46.90 -17.21
CA TYR A 212 -37.99 -46.60 -16.05
C TYR A 212 -38.44 -45.32 -15.32
N SER A 213 -38.95 -44.31 -16.04
CA SER A 213 -39.44 -43.08 -15.39
C SER A 213 -40.77 -43.30 -14.65
N GLU A 214 -41.65 -44.15 -15.18
CA GLU A 214 -42.87 -44.59 -14.49
C GLU A 214 -42.55 -45.44 -13.25
N GLN A 215 -41.59 -46.37 -13.38
CA GLN A 215 -41.07 -47.16 -12.26
C GLN A 215 -40.46 -46.28 -11.18
N LEU A 216 -39.62 -45.31 -11.56
CA LEU A 216 -39.00 -44.36 -10.63
C LEU A 216 -40.07 -43.56 -9.86
N SER A 217 -41.15 -43.16 -10.52
CA SER A 217 -42.26 -42.44 -9.86
C SER A 217 -42.96 -43.30 -8.80
N LYS A 218 -43.08 -44.61 -9.04
CA LYS A 218 -43.63 -45.56 -8.08
C LYS A 218 -42.69 -45.74 -6.89
N GLN A 219 -41.40 -45.98 -7.16
CA GLN A 219 -40.37 -46.14 -6.14
C GLN A 219 -40.20 -44.90 -5.26
N ILE A 220 -40.31 -43.68 -5.81
CA ILE A 220 -40.31 -42.44 -5.01
C ILE A 220 -41.47 -42.40 -4.02
N THR A 221 -42.65 -42.89 -4.42
CA THR A 221 -43.84 -42.93 -3.56
C THR A 221 -43.68 -43.97 -2.45
N GLU A 222 -43.12 -45.14 -2.78
CA GLU A 222 -42.80 -46.20 -1.83
C GLU A 222 -41.73 -45.73 -0.82
N LEU A 223 -40.63 -45.11 -1.29
CA LEU A 223 -39.60 -44.50 -0.45
C LEU A 223 -40.17 -43.43 0.49
N LYS A 224 -41.07 -42.55 0.01
CA LYS A 224 -41.72 -41.52 0.83
C LYS A 224 -42.70 -42.07 1.86
N THR A 225 -43.31 -43.22 1.60
CA THR A 225 -44.24 -43.87 2.53
C THR A 225 -43.47 -44.60 3.63
N ASN A 226 -42.31 -45.18 3.29
CA ASN A 226 -41.50 -45.96 4.21
C ASN A 226 -40.52 -45.08 5.02
N MET A 227 -40.02 -43.96 4.48
CA MET A 227 -39.03 -43.10 5.14
C MET A 227 -39.45 -42.37 6.43
N PRO A 228 -40.72 -41.96 6.65
CA PRO A 228 -41.17 -41.39 7.92
C PRO A 228 -41.00 -42.33 9.12
N THR A 229 -40.75 -43.63 8.88
CA THR A 229 -40.47 -44.63 9.92
C THR A 229 -39.00 -44.72 10.32
N LEU A 230 -38.06 -44.14 9.56
CA LEU A 230 -36.73 -43.86 10.09
C LEU A 230 -36.87 -42.78 11.16
N ASP A 231 -36.22 -42.97 12.30
CA ASP A 231 -36.31 -42.19 13.55
C ASP A 231 -35.88 -40.73 13.37
N SER A 232 -36.60 -40.00 12.52
CA SER A 232 -36.16 -38.79 11.82
C SER A 232 -36.05 -37.59 12.75
N ASN A 233 -36.61 -37.68 13.95
CA ASN A 233 -36.42 -36.77 15.08
C ASN A 233 -36.18 -37.53 16.40
N GLY A 234 -35.69 -38.75 16.34
CA GLY A 234 -35.41 -39.53 17.53
C GLY A 234 -33.94 -39.80 17.75
N ILE A 235 -33.67 -40.69 18.70
CA ILE A 235 -32.37 -40.87 19.33
C ILE A 235 -31.25 -41.21 18.33
N LEU A 236 -31.56 -41.84 17.18
CA LEU A 236 -30.57 -42.16 16.15
C LEU A 236 -30.01 -40.92 15.43
N ALA A 237 -30.84 -39.88 15.23
CA ALA A 237 -30.41 -38.60 14.65
C ALA A 237 -29.64 -37.73 15.65
N ASP A 238 -29.80 -37.98 16.96
CA ASP A 238 -29.07 -37.32 18.04
C ASP A 238 -27.71 -37.98 18.36
N GLY A 239 -27.33 -39.05 17.66
CA GLY A 239 -26.12 -39.84 17.93
C GLY A 239 -24.85 -38.97 18.04
N ASN A 240 -24.61 -38.08 17.08
CA ASN A 240 -23.45 -37.17 17.13
C ASN A 240 -23.43 -36.28 18.39
N LYS A 241 -24.58 -35.79 18.84
CA LYS A 241 -24.69 -34.95 20.05
C LYS A 241 -24.46 -35.76 21.32
N MET A 242 -25.02 -36.97 21.34
CA MET A 242 -25.01 -37.87 22.49
C MET A 242 -23.61 -38.43 22.78
N PHE A 243 -22.85 -38.79 21.74
CA PHE A 243 -21.50 -39.35 21.87
C PHE A 243 -20.38 -38.30 21.70
N GLY A 244 -20.70 -37.06 21.32
CA GLY A 244 -19.73 -35.96 21.14
C GLY A 244 -18.83 -35.65 22.36
N PRO A 245 -19.28 -35.78 23.62
CA PRO A 245 -18.39 -35.63 24.78
C PRO A 245 -17.18 -36.57 24.76
N ILE A 246 -17.31 -37.79 24.25
CA ILE A 246 -16.17 -38.74 24.12
C ILE A 246 -15.11 -38.20 23.17
N GLU A 247 -15.49 -37.66 22.00
CA GLU A 247 -14.57 -37.08 21.03
C GLU A 247 -13.80 -35.90 21.65
N THR A 248 -14.49 -35.11 22.48
CA THR A 248 -13.90 -33.99 23.21
C THR A 248 -12.90 -34.47 24.26
N VAL A 249 -13.24 -35.51 25.03
CA VAL A 249 -12.33 -36.11 26.03
C VAL A 249 -11.10 -36.74 25.37
N VAL A 250 -11.26 -37.43 24.24
CA VAL A 250 -10.11 -37.96 23.47
C VAL A 250 -9.21 -36.83 22.99
N THR A 251 -9.78 -35.70 22.59
CA THR A 251 -9.03 -34.50 22.23
C THR A 251 -8.25 -33.95 23.42
N MET A 252 -8.88 -33.87 24.59
CA MET A 252 -8.22 -33.43 25.82
C MET A 252 -7.08 -34.35 26.24
N ILE A 253 -7.26 -35.67 26.14
CA ILE A 253 -6.21 -36.68 26.38
C ILE A 253 -5.00 -36.42 25.46
N LYS A 254 -5.26 -36.24 24.16
CA LYS A 254 -4.20 -35.93 23.18
C LYS A 254 -3.51 -34.60 23.48
N SER A 255 -4.28 -33.57 23.84
CA SER A 255 -3.76 -32.26 24.22
C SER A 255 -2.86 -32.36 25.45
N ARG A 256 -3.26 -33.14 26.47
CA ARG A 256 -2.46 -33.38 27.68
C ARG A 256 -1.09 -33.99 27.35
N TYR A 257 -0.98 -34.87 26.37
CA TYR A 257 0.32 -35.41 25.93
C TYR A 257 1.25 -34.39 25.30
N GLY A 258 0.69 -33.36 24.67
CA GLY A 258 1.45 -32.27 24.08
C GLY A 258 1.89 -31.20 25.08
N ILE A 259 1.62 -31.40 26.38
CA ILE A 259 2.06 -30.54 27.46
C ILE A 259 3.27 -31.23 28.12
N LEU A 260 4.47 -30.91 27.63
CA LEU A 260 5.71 -31.37 28.26
C LEU A 260 5.83 -30.71 29.63
N THR A 261 6.06 -31.48 30.68
CA THR A 261 6.37 -30.96 32.02
C THR A 261 7.66 -31.59 32.52
N VAL A 262 8.71 -30.79 32.57
CA VAL A 262 9.52 -30.71 33.79
C VAL A 262 9.77 -29.21 33.97
N SER A 263 8.83 -28.50 34.60
CA SER A 263 9.18 -27.22 35.20
C SER A 263 10.47 -27.43 36.01
N SER A 264 11.42 -26.52 35.85
CA SER A 264 12.65 -26.54 36.64
C SER A 264 12.60 -25.33 37.55
N THR A 265 13.28 -25.42 38.69
CA THR A 265 13.43 -24.26 39.58
C THR A 265 13.98 -23.07 38.79
N GLU A 266 14.89 -23.31 37.85
CA GLU A 266 15.44 -22.29 36.95
C GLU A 266 14.38 -21.65 36.03
N SER A 267 13.50 -22.44 35.39
CA SER A 267 12.47 -21.88 34.51
C SER A 267 11.37 -21.14 35.28
N ILE A 268 11.03 -21.59 36.50
CA ILE A 268 10.12 -20.86 37.41
C ILE A 268 10.75 -19.55 37.87
N ASP A 269 12.05 -19.55 38.22
CA ASP A 269 12.77 -18.33 38.62
C ASP A 269 12.84 -17.31 37.46
N ILE A 270 13.06 -17.77 36.23
CA ILE A 270 13.03 -16.91 35.04
C ILE A 270 11.61 -16.36 34.80
N MET A 271 10.57 -17.17 34.96
CA MET A 271 9.18 -16.72 34.84
C MET A 271 8.87 -15.64 35.88
N LYS A 272 9.29 -15.86 37.14
CA LYS A 272 9.18 -14.87 38.21
C LYS A 272 9.92 -13.58 37.91
N ALA A 273 11.11 -13.66 37.32
CA ALA A 273 11.86 -12.49 36.88
C ALA A 273 11.11 -11.70 35.77
N ASN A 274 10.49 -12.39 34.81
CA ASN A 274 9.64 -11.76 33.79
C ASN A 274 8.40 -11.10 34.41
N LEU A 275 7.71 -11.77 35.36
CA LEU A 275 6.58 -11.20 36.09
C LEU A 275 6.98 -9.95 36.90
N LEU A 276 8.19 -9.93 37.47
CA LEU A 276 8.73 -8.76 38.17
C LEU A 276 8.94 -7.56 37.24
N GLN A 277 9.37 -7.80 36.00
CA GLN A 277 9.49 -6.73 35.01
C GLN A 277 8.13 -6.11 34.68
N VAL A 278 7.07 -6.93 34.55
CA VAL A 278 5.70 -6.44 34.34
C VAL A 278 5.18 -5.68 35.55
N LYS A 279 5.39 -6.19 36.78
CA LYS A 279 5.06 -5.49 38.02
C LYS A 279 5.71 -4.10 38.08
N ASN A 280 6.95 -3.98 37.65
CA ASN A 280 7.68 -2.71 37.60
C ASN A 280 7.09 -1.69 36.59
N LEU A 281 6.25 -2.10 35.64
CA LEU A 281 5.51 -1.18 34.76
C LEU A 281 4.26 -0.62 35.46
N LEU A 282 3.59 -1.45 36.27
CA LEU A 282 2.33 -1.10 36.93
C LEU A 282 2.47 0.14 37.82
N GLN A 283 3.65 0.40 38.39
CA GLN A 283 3.91 1.59 39.22
C GLN A 283 3.75 2.93 38.48
N PHE A 284 3.93 2.96 37.15
CA PHE A 284 3.77 4.17 36.33
C PHE A 284 2.42 4.22 35.62
N LEU A 285 1.67 3.12 35.64
CA LEU A 285 0.51 2.93 34.78
C LEU A 285 -0.58 3.96 35.07
N ASP A 286 -0.99 4.12 36.33
CA ASP A 286 -2.08 5.03 36.70
C ASP A 286 -1.74 6.49 36.38
N SER A 287 -0.55 6.95 36.79
CA SER A 287 -0.09 8.31 36.50
C SER A 287 0.06 8.55 34.99
N SER A 288 0.55 7.56 34.25
CA SER A 288 0.65 7.64 32.80
C SER A 288 -0.72 7.65 32.12
N ARG A 289 -1.72 6.90 32.61
CA ARG A 289 -3.09 6.90 32.07
C ARG A 289 -3.83 8.20 32.36
N GLN A 290 -3.65 8.76 33.56
CA GLN A 290 -4.19 10.09 33.91
C GLN A 290 -3.58 11.20 33.03
N ALA A 291 -2.33 11.03 32.60
CA ALA A 291 -1.63 11.94 31.71
C ALA A 291 -2.05 11.80 30.22
N SER A 292 -2.52 10.63 29.79
CA SER A 292 -2.80 10.37 28.37
C SER A 292 -3.81 11.33 27.72
N PRO A 293 -4.93 11.73 28.34
CA PRO A 293 -5.90 12.65 27.71
C PRO A 293 -5.30 14.00 27.31
N THR A 294 -4.52 14.63 28.18
CA THR A 294 -3.87 15.92 27.89
C THR A 294 -2.89 15.80 26.73
N LEU A 295 -2.10 14.72 26.70
CA LEU A 295 -1.16 14.46 25.61
C LEU A 295 -1.88 14.16 24.29
N THR A 296 -2.99 13.41 24.33
CA THR A 296 -3.86 13.19 23.17
C THR A 296 -4.40 14.50 22.61
N SER A 297 -4.91 15.40 23.47
CA SER A 297 -5.39 16.72 23.06
C SER A 297 -4.30 17.54 22.39
N LEU A 298 -3.09 17.55 22.97
CA LEU A 298 -1.95 18.29 22.43
C LEU A 298 -1.43 17.70 21.11
N ILE A 299 -1.39 16.38 20.98
CA ILE A 299 -1.05 15.70 19.73
C ILE A 299 -2.08 16.04 18.65
N LYS A 300 -3.38 15.98 18.98
CA LYS A 300 -4.45 16.29 18.03
C LYS A 300 -4.36 17.73 17.53
N SER A 301 -4.24 18.69 18.45
CA SER A 301 -4.19 20.13 18.11
C SER A 301 -2.99 20.49 17.26
N ARG A 302 -1.84 19.84 17.48
CA ARG A 302 -0.61 20.06 16.71
C ARG A 302 -0.53 19.27 15.40
N THR A 303 -1.31 18.19 15.27
CA THR A 303 -1.43 17.43 14.02
C THR A 303 -2.37 18.15 13.03
N PHE A 304 -3.40 18.82 13.54
CA PHE A 304 -4.41 19.54 12.76
C PHE A 304 -4.51 21.01 13.21
N PRO A 305 -3.50 21.85 12.90
CA PRO A 305 -3.42 23.21 13.41
C PRO A 305 -4.58 24.11 12.97
N ASP A 306 -5.13 23.90 11.77
CA ASP A 306 -6.22 24.70 11.18
C ASP A 306 -7.56 24.53 11.89
N ALA A 307 -7.72 23.42 12.62
CA ALA A 307 -8.92 23.12 13.39
C ALA A 307 -8.98 23.84 14.74
N ASN A 308 -7.87 24.46 15.15
CA ASN A 308 -7.80 25.15 16.43
C ASN A 308 -8.51 26.51 16.31
N GLU A 309 -9.43 26.77 17.24
CA GLU A 309 -10.07 28.07 17.34
C GLU A 309 -9.04 29.12 17.76
N LYS A 310 -8.72 30.06 16.85
CA LYS A 310 -7.84 31.20 17.11
C LYS A 310 -8.68 32.46 17.34
N LYS A 311 -8.34 33.27 18.33
CA LYS A 311 -8.99 34.55 18.63
C LYS A 311 -8.08 35.73 18.30
N THR A 312 -6.79 35.62 18.62
CA THR A 312 -5.84 36.73 18.49
C THR A 312 -4.88 36.57 17.31
N THR A 313 -4.66 35.34 16.86
CA THR A 313 -3.70 35.01 15.78
C THR A 313 -4.40 34.44 14.54
N VAL A 314 -5.62 34.88 14.23
CA VAL A 314 -6.49 34.33 13.17
C VAL A 314 -5.88 34.41 11.76
N GLY A 315 -5.03 35.42 11.51
CA GLY A 315 -4.26 35.58 10.28
C GLY A 315 -2.97 34.77 10.21
N PHE A 316 -2.65 33.99 11.26
CA PHE A 316 -1.55 33.03 11.31
C PHE A 316 -2.12 31.60 11.38
N LEU A 317 -2.63 31.10 10.25
CA LEU A 317 -3.29 29.78 10.12
C LEU A 317 -2.37 28.64 10.54
N ASP A 318 -1.12 28.65 10.09
CA ASP A 318 -0.08 27.68 10.47
C ASP A 318 0.63 28.06 11.80
N GLY A 319 0.12 29.05 12.52
CA GLY A 319 0.65 29.51 13.82
C GLY A 319 2.07 30.07 13.70
N ALA A 320 3.02 29.49 14.44
CA ALA A 320 4.41 29.96 14.47
C ALA A 320 5.12 29.96 13.10
N LEU A 321 4.70 29.09 12.17
CA LEU A 321 5.25 29.06 10.81
C LEU A 321 4.80 30.28 9.98
N ASP A 322 3.53 30.66 10.10
CA ASP A 322 3.03 31.88 9.46
C ASP A 322 3.64 33.13 10.09
N LEU A 323 3.92 33.10 11.39
CA LEU A 323 4.68 34.17 12.05
C LEU A 323 6.12 34.25 11.52
N GLU A 324 6.78 33.13 11.20
CA GLU A 324 8.05 33.12 10.47
C GLU A 324 7.89 33.68 9.05
N GLN A 325 6.82 33.30 8.35
CA GLN A 325 6.56 33.76 6.98
C GLN A 325 6.31 35.27 6.93
N LEU A 326 5.74 35.87 7.98
CA LEU A 326 5.61 37.33 8.11
C LEU A 326 6.93 38.06 7.88
N SER A 327 8.07 37.52 8.35
CA SER A 327 9.37 38.17 8.18
C SER A 327 9.83 38.23 6.72
N LYS A 328 9.21 37.45 5.83
CA LYS A 328 9.45 37.44 4.38
C LYS A 328 8.38 38.27 3.67
N ASP A 329 7.14 38.17 4.10
CA ASP A 329 5.99 38.87 3.51
C ASP A 329 6.09 40.39 3.60
N VAL A 330 6.70 40.93 4.67
CA VAL A 330 6.98 42.37 4.78
C VAL A 330 7.97 42.88 3.71
N TRP A 331 8.70 41.99 3.04
CA TRP A 331 9.60 42.30 1.92
C TRP A 331 9.05 41.86 0.56
N ASP A 332 7.78 41.42 0.49
CA ASP A 332 7.22 40.94 -0.78
C ASP A 332 7.02 42.11 -1.75
N SER A 333 7.82 42.11 -2.83
CA SER A 333 7.75 43.11 -3.92
C SER A 333 6.36 43.28 -4.53
N TRP A 334 5.47 42.30 -4.40
CA TRP A 334 4.08 42.42 -4.84
C TRP A 334 3.34 43.56 -4.14
N ILE A 335 3.58 43.81 -2.84
CA ILE A 335 2.90 44.88 -2.10
C ILE A 335 3.34 46.25 -2.61
N GLU A 336 4.65 46.44 -2.79
CA GLU A 336 5.20 47.69 -3.32
C GLU A 336 4.63 47.98 -4.72
N ASN A 337 4.69 46.98 -5.61
CA ASN A 337 4.15 47.09 -6.97
C ASN A 337 2.63 47.35 -7.00
N PHE A 338 1.86 46.64 -6.18
CA PHE A 338 0.40 46.76 -6.15
C PHE A 338 -0.06 48.10 -5.58
N THR A 339 0.72 48.70 -4.69
CA THR A 339 0.42 50.01 -4.09
C THR A 339 1.01 51.19 -4.90
N ASN A 340 1.67 50.92 -6.04
CA ASN A 340 2.45 51.90 -6.81
C ASN A 340 3.50 52.61 -5.93
N ASP A 341 4.32 51.82 -5.23
CA ASP A 341 5.42 52.25 -4.35
C ASP A 341 5.00 53.11 -3.15
N LYS A 342 3.69 53.19 -2.85
CA LYS A 342 3.16 53.96 -1.71
C LYS A 342 3.43 53.29 -0.37
N VAL A 343 3.57 51.96 -0.34
CA VAL A 343 3.92 51.19 0.85
C VAL A 343 5.29 50.57 0.64
N THR A 344 6.23 50.85 1.54
CA THR A 344 7.62 50.38 1.43
C THR A 344 7.90 49.22 2.39
N GLY A 345 8.50 48.14 1.87
CA GLY A 345 8.84 46.95 2.65
C GLY A 345 9.88 47.23 3.73
N THR A 346 10.83 48.13 3.47
CA THR A 346 11.86 48.53 4.46
C THR A 346 11.23 49.16 5.71
N ARG A 347 10.20 50.02 5.55
CA ARG A 347 9.54 50.67 6.68
C ARG A 347 8.68 49.67 7.47
N LEU A 348 7.96 48.79 6.77
CA LEU A 348 7.19 47.69 7.37
C LEU A 348 8.07 46.72 8.17
N ALA A 349 9.19 46.27 7.62
CA ALA A 349 10.09 45.34 8.28
C ALA A 349 10.74 45.95 9.54
N ASN A 350 11.11 47.22 9.48
CA ASN A 350 11.69 47.93 10.62
C ASN A 350 10.66 48.19 11.74
N SER A 351 9.40 48.45 11.38
CA SER A 351 8.34 48.73 12.35
C SER A 351 7.85 47.49 13.09
N LEU A 352 7.87 46.32 12.43
CA LEU A 352 7.52 45.01 12.98
C LEU A 352 8.71 44.23 13.58
N LYS A 353 9.85 44.90 13.81
CA LYS A 353 11.05 44.27 14.37
C LYS A 353 10.79 43.54 15.71
N PRO A 354 10.05 44.10 16.69
CA PRO A 354 9.79 43.41 17.96
C PRO A 354 9.05 42.08 17.79
N ILE A 355 7.98 42.02 16.98
CA ILE A 355 7.25 40.77 16.76
C ILE A 355 8.08 39.75 15.96
N ILE A 356 8.93 40.22 15.04
CA ILE A 356 9.89 39.36 14.30
C ILE A 356 10.99 38.81 15.25
N GLU A 357 11.35 39.53 16.32
CA GLU A 357 12.29 39.02 17.33
C GLU A 357 11.63 38.02 18.28
N PHE A 358 10.37 38.26 18.68
CA PHE A 358 9.55 37.28 19.40
C PHE A 358 9.41 35.96 18.63
N GLN A 359 9.16 36.06 17.32
CA GLN A 359 9.08 34.90 16.42
C GLN A 359 10.29 33.98 16.53
N LYS A 360 11.51 34.51 16.68
CA LYS A 360 12.74 33.71 16.79
C LYS A 360 12.75 32.83 18.04
N GLN A 361 12.24 33.34 19.17
CA GLN A 361 12.13 32.57 20.41
C GLN A 361 11.07 31.47 20.26
N LEU A 362 9.96 31.79 19.59
CA LEU A 362 8.88 30.84 19.34
C LEU A 362 9.26 29.75 18.34
N ALA A 363 10.13 30.06 17.38
CA ALA A 363 10.62 29.10 16.39
C ALA A 363 11.39 27.95 17.04
N ASP A 364 12.23 28.24 18.05
CA ASP A 364 12.96 27.20 18.80
C ASP A 364 12.02 26.28 19.58
N LEU A 365 11.02 26.85 20.26
CA LEU A 365 9.96 26.10 20.92
C LEU A 365 9.16 25.22 19.94
N ASN A 366 8.78 25.78 18.80
CA ASN A 366 8.02 25.06 17.79
C ASN A 366 8.84 23.91 17.17
N GLU A 367 10.14 24.10 16.94
CA GLU A 367 11.02 23.04 16.43
C GLU A 367 11.20 21.93 17.47
N LYS A 368 11.32 22.26 18.77
CA LYS A 368 11.33 21.28 19.86
C LYS A 368 10.03 20.46 19.95
N LEU A 369 8.88 21.09 19.67
CA LEU A 369 7.56 20.45 19.69
C LEU A 369 7.15 19.81 18.35
N LYS A 370 7.97 19.93 17.31
CA LYS A 370 7.74 19.34 15.99
C LYS A 370 7.49 17.83 16.00
N PRO A 371 8.11 17.02 16.89
CA PRO A 371 7.76 15.60 16.99
C PRO A 371 6.26 15.36 17.19
N LEU A 372 5.54 16.25 17.91
CA LEU A 372 4.10 16.10 18.16
C LEU A 372 3.22 16.30 16.91
N SER A 373 3.77 16.90 15.86
CA SER A 373 3.06 17.16 14.60
C SER A 373 3.27 16.06 13.55
N LEU A 374 4.03 15.00 13.88
CA LEU A 374 4.30 13.92 12.93
C LEU A 374 3.04 13.05 12.71
N PRO A 375 2.65 12.74 11.47
CA PRO A 375 1.45 11.94 11.20
C PRO A 375 1.46 10.52 11.79
N THR A 376 2.61 9.98 12.15
CA THR A 376 2.78 8.64 12.75
C THR A 376 2.55 8.61 14.27
N VAL A 377 2.57 9.78 14.90
CA VAL A 377 2.53 9.93 16.36
C VAL A 377 1.17 9.62 16.97
N PRO A 378 0.02 10.08 16.42
CA PRO A 378 -1.28 9.68 16.93
C PRO A 378 -1.46 8.16 17.00
N LEU A 379 -0.91 7.43 16.02
CA LEU A 379 -0.97 5.97 15.96
C LEU A 379 -0.07 5.31 17.01
N SER A 380 1.19 5.75 17.08
CA SER A 380 2.13 5.26 18.10
C SER A 380 1.58 5.47 19.52
N PHE A 381 0.90 6.60 19.75
CA PHE A 381 0.27 6.90 21.03
C PHE A 381 -1.01 6.10 21.29
N LEU A 382 -1.80 5.82 20.25
CA LEU A 382 -2.97 4.93 20.35
C LEU A 382 -2.56 3.51 20.73
N GLU A 383 -1.55 2.95 20.07
CA GLU A 383 -1.01 1.63 20.40
C GLU A 383 -0.46 1.58 21.83
N PHE A 384 0.28 2.62 22.24
CA PHE A 384 0.73 2.76 23.63
C PHE A 384 -0.45 2.81 24.61
N SER A 385 -1.52 3.54 24.28
CA SER A 385 -2.74 3.59 25.10
C SER A 385 -3.44 2.23 25.18
N ASN A 386 -3.45 1.46 24.09
CA ASN A 386 -3.97 0.09 24.09
C ASN A 386 -3.12 -0.83 24.99
N LEU A 387 -1.79 -0.73 24.93
CA LEU A 387 -0.90 -1.46 25.81
C LEU A 387 -1.08 -1.09 27.28
N GLN A 388 -1.34 0.19 27.58
CA GLN A 388 -1.72 0.63 28.93
C GLN A 388 -3.02 -0.06 29.39
N ASN A 389 -4.03 -0.17 28.53
CA ASN A 389 -5.28 -0.86 28.87
C ASN A 389 -5.09 -2.37 29.06
N ILE A 390 -4.23 -3.00 28.25
CA ILE A 390 -3.88 -4.41 28.37
C ILE A 390 -3.12 -4.66 29.67
N LEU A 391 -2.15 -3.83 30.03
CA LEU A 391 -1.48 -3.89 31.33
C LEU A 391 -2.45 -3.70 32.49
N PHE A 392 -3.45 -2.84 32.32
CA PHE A 392 -4.47 -2.59 33.33
C PHE A 392 -5.40 -3.80 33.59
N THR A 393 -5.38 -4.82 32.73
CA THR A 393 -6.11 -6.08 32.99
C THR A 393 -5.50 -6.88 34.14
N ILE A 394 -4.23 -6.63 34.48
CA ILE A 394 -3.56 -7.22 35.65
C ILE A 394 -4.06 -6.49 36.91
N LYS A 395 -5.13 -7.03 37.51
CA LYS A 395 -5.84 -6.43 38.64
C LYS A 395 -5.10 -6.53 39.98
N SER A 396 -4.13 -7.43 40.07
CA SER A 396 -3.44 -7.81 41.31
C SER A 396 -1.95 -8.03 41.05
N ASP A 397 -1.15 -8.09 42.11
CA ASP A 397 0.29 -8.37 42.00
C ASP A 397 0.53 -9.71 41.29
N PRO A 398 1.23 -9.74 40.14
CA PRO A 398 1.48 -10.98 39.41
C PRO A 398 2.53 -11.86 40.11
N ILE A 399 3.28 -11.33 41.08
CA ILE A 399 4.29 -12.11 41.83
C ILE A 399 3.61 -13.10 42.76
N GLY A 400 4.11 -14.33 42.77
CA GLY A 400 3.53 -15.46 43.50
C GLY A 400 2.57 -16.27 42.62
N SER A 401 2.08 -15.73 41.50
CA SER A 401 1.22 -16.48 40.59
C SER A 401 1.98 -17.59 39.83
N GLU A 402 3.32 -17.51 39.76
CA GLU A 402 4.15 -18.55 39.15
C GLU A 402 3.99 -19.92 39.81
N THR A 403 3.58 -19.98 41.09
CA THR A 403 3.39 -21.25 41.82
C THR A 403 2.22 -22.07 41.30
N VAL A 404 1.31 -21.47 40.51
CA VAL A 404 0.20 -22.21 39.88
C VAL A 404 0.71 -23.27 38.91
N ILE A 405 1.92 -23.11 38.37
CA ILE A 405 2.58 -24.13 37.55
C ILE A 405 2.68 -25.46 38.30
N ASP A 406 3.08 -25.43 39.57
CA ASP A 406 3.20 -26.63 40.41
C ASP A 406 1.84 -27.31 40.60
N ASN A 407 0.78 -26.53 40.78
CA ASN A 407 -0.60 -27.03 40.89
C ASN A 407 -1.06 -27.72 39.59
N PHE A 408 -0.72 -27.17 38.42
CA PHE A 408 -1.02 -27.79 37.14
C PHE A 408 -0.27 -29.11 36.96
N GLU A 409 1.01 -29.16 37.30
CA GLU A 409 1.81 -30.39 37.24
C GLU A 409 1.29 -31.45 38.22
N GLU A 410 0.88 -31.05 39.44
CA GLU A 410 0.27 -31.95 40.41
C GLU A 410 -1.04 -32.56 39.87
N CYS A 411 -1.91 -31.74 39.27
CA CYS A 411 -3.14 -32.23 38.65
C CYS A 411 -2.85 -33.17 37.47
N GLY A 412 -1.87 -32.83 36.63
CA GLY A 412 -1.43 -33.69 35.53
C GLY A 412 -0.96 -35.07 36.00
N GLY A 413 -0.27 -35.13 37.14
CA GLY A 413 0.23 -36.36 37.76
C GLY A 413 -0.83 -37.29 38.33
N LYS A 414 -2.10 -36.86 38.50
CA LYS A 414 -3.17 -37.73 38.99
C LYS A 414 -3.66 -38.75 37.95
N GLY A 415 -3.44 -38.48 36.66
CA GLY A 415 -3.87 -39.35 35.56
C GLY A 415 -2.78 -40.30 35.07
N THR A 416 -3.19 -41.37 34.40
CA THR A 416 -2.27 -42.31 33.74
C THR A 416 -2.17 -42.05 32.25
N PHE A 417 -1.08 -42.47 31.62
CA PHE A 417 -0.92 -42.38 30.16
C PHE A 417 -1.87 -43.34 29.42
N VAL A 418 -2.87 -42.79 28.73
CA VAL A 418 -3.83 -43.49 27.87
C VAL A 418 -3.33 -43.57 26.42
N ARG A 419 -2.66 -44.67 26.07
CA ARG A 419 -2.17 -44.91 24.70
C ARG A 419 -3.28 -44.80 23.66
N GLU A 420 -2.90 -44.52 22.42
CA GLU A 420 -3.83 -44.54 21.29
C GLU A 420 -4.62 -45.85 21.21
N THR A 421 -3.96 -46.99 21.44
CA THR A 421 -4.62 -48.31 21.51
C THR A 421 -5.72 -48.41 22.57
N GLY A 422 -5.70 -47.55 23.59
CA GLY A 422 -6.69 -47.55 24.68
C GLY A 422 -7.97 -46.77 24.36
N TYR A 423 -7.91 -45.72 23.53
CA TYR A 423 -9.08 -44.91 23.15
C TYR A 423 -9.52 -45.08 21.69
N LYS A 424 -8.67 -45.63 20.81
CA LYS A 424 -8.94 -45.75 19.36
C LYS A 424 -10.21 -46.57 19.05
N PRO A 425 -10.47 -47.73 19.69
CA PRO A 425 -11.70 -48.49 19.43
C PRO A 425 -12.95 -47.67 19.75
N THR A 426 -12.96 -47.00 20.90
CA THR A 426 -14.05 -46.10 21.32
C THR A 426 -14.22 -44.92 20.36
N LEU A 427 -13.11 -44.31 19.91
CA LEU A 427 -13.14 -43.20 18.95
C LEU A 427 -13.71 -43.65 17.59
N ASP A 428 -13.33 -44.83 17.12
CA ASP A 428 -13.81 -45.39 15.84
C ASP A 428 -15.31 -45.67 15.89
N ALA A 429 -15.80 -46.20 17.02
CA ALA A 429 -17.23 -46.39 17.26
C ALA A 429 -17.99 -45.05 17.21
N VAL A 430 -17.47 -44.00 17.85
CA VAL A 430 -18.09 -42.66 17.84
C VAL A 430 -18.03 -42.01 16.44
N GLN A 431 -16.93 -42.21 15.69
CA GLN A 431 -16.84 -41.75 14.30
C GLN A 431 -17.84 -42.48 13.39
N ALA A 432 -18.06 -43.78 13.61
CA ALA A 432 -19.09 -44.53 12.91
C ALA A 432 -20.51 -44.03 13.26
N VAL A 433 -20.77 -43.69 14.53
CA VAL A 433 -22.03 -43.04 14.95
C VAL A 433 -22.25 -41.71 14.23
N LYS A 434 -21.21 -40.89 14.08
CA LYS A 434 -21.27 -39.61 13.37
C LYS A 434 -21.53 -39.79 11.88
N LYS A 435 -20.84 -40.75 11.24
CA LYS A 435 -21.07 -41.13 9.83
C LYS A 435 -22.51 -41.60 9.62
N LEU A 436 -23.00 -42.46 10.51
CA LEU A 436 -24.36 -42.98 10.46
C LEU A 436 -25.41 -41.88 10.66
N THR A 437 -25.18 -40.97 11.62
CA THR A 437 -26.05 -39.81 11.85
C THR A 437 -26.15 -38.93 10.59
N ALA A 438 -25.03 -38.66 9.93
CA ALA A 438 -25.01 -37.90 8.68
C ALA A 438 -25.74 -38.61 7.54
N MET A 439 -25.62 -39.94 7.44
CA MET A 439 -26.38 -40.74 6.46
C MET A 439 -27.89 -40.64 6.70
N PHE A 440 -28.35 -40.73 7.95
CA PHE A 440 -29.76 -40.59 8.29
C PHE A 440 -30.32 -39.21 7.98
N ILE A 441 -29.61 -38.15 8.35
CA ILE A 441 -30.01 -36.77 8.05
C ILE A 441 -30.02 -36.55 6.53
N GLY A 442 -28.97 -36.99 5.82
CA GLY A 442 -28.86 -36.86 4.37
C GLY A 442 -29.98 -37.58 3.62
N LEU A 443 -30.32 -38.81 4.01
CA LEU A 443 -31.42 -39.57 3.42
C LEU A 443 -32.79 -38.91 3.69
N LYS A 444 -33.03 -38.49 4.94
CA LYS A 444 -34.25 -37.78 5.33
C LYS A 444 -34.44 -36.51 4.49
N ASP A 445 -33.43 -35.65 4.47
CA ASP A 445 -33.47 -34.36 3.76
C ASP A 445 -33.67 -34.59 2.27
N SER A 446 -33.01 -35.60 1.71
CA SER A 446 -33.11 -35.97 0.30
C SER A 446 -34.52 -36.42 -0.07
N VAL A 447 -35.15 -37.29 0.72
CA VAL A 447 -36.51 -37.77 0.45
C VAL A 447 -37.57 -36.68 0.62
N GLN A 448 -37.32 -35.71 1.50
CA GLN A 448 -38.19 -34.56 1.75
C GLN A 448 -38.00 -33.40 0.75
N GLN A 449 -37.09 -33.51 -0.22
CA GLN A 449 -36.86 -32.41 -1.16
C GLN A 449 -38.07 -32.15 -2.09
N PRO A 450 -38.48 -30.88 -2.26
CA PRO A 450 -39.59 -30.51 -3.15
C PRO A 450 -39.37 -30.88 -4.63
N HIS A 451 -38.11 -31.10 -5.03
CA HIS A 451 -37.76 -31.48 -6.40
C HIS A 451 -38.17 -32.93 -6.72
N LEU A 452 -38.12 -33.83 -5.73
CA LEU A 452 -38.59 -35.22 -5.90
C LEU A 452 -40.10 -35.32 -6.11
N ASP A 453 -40.88 -34.43 -5.48
CA ASP A 453 -42.34 -34.34 -5.74
C ASP A 453 -42.65 -33.91 -7.17
N LYS A 454 -41.80 -33.04 -7.73
CA LYS A 454 -41.98 -32.49 -9.07
C LYS A 454 -41.45 -33.41 -10.17
N LEU A 455 -40.65 -34.43 -9.84
CA LEU A 455 -39.98 -35.28 -10.84
C LEU A 455 -40.95 -35.96 -11.80
N LYS A 456 -42.07 -36.48 -11.31
CA LYS A 456 -43.12 -37.07 -12.15
C LYS A 456 -43.71 -36.07 -13.14
N ASN A 457 -43.98 -34.85 -12.67
CA ASN A 457 -44.56 -33.79 -13.50
C ASN A 457 -43.56 -33.26 -14.54
N GLU A 458 -42.30 -33.08 -14.15
CA GLU A 458 -41.22 -32.64 -15.03
C GLU A 458 -40.88 -33.71 -16.07
N TYR A 459 -40.89 -34.99 -15.69
CA TYR A 459 -40.75 -36.10 -16.63
C TYR A 459 -41.91 -36.12 -17.65
N ASN A 460 -43.15 -36.03 -17.20
CA ASN A 460 -44.31 -35.99 -18.09
C ASN A 460 -44.24 -34.79 -19.06
N THR A 461 -43.86 -33.62 -18.54
CA THR A 461 -43.68 -32.40 -19.34
C THR A 461 -42.56 -32.58 -20.37
N PHE A 462 -41.43 -33.15 -19.96
CA PHE A 462 -40.32 -33.46 -20.85
C PHE A 462 -40.73 -34.47 -21.93
N PHE A 463 -41.42 -35.56 -21.57
CA PHE A 463 -41.88 -36.56 -22.51
C PHE A 463 -42.92 -36.01 -23.50
N SER A 464 -43.88 -35.19 -23.03
CA SER A 464 -44.84 -34.51 -23.90
C SER A 464 -44.19 -33.51 -24.85
N SER A 465 -43.05 -32.90 -24.46
CA SER A 465 -42.31 -31.96 -25.33
C SER A 465 -41.76 -32.61 -26.60
N PHE A 466 -41.67 -33.94 -26.64
CA PHE A 466 -41.28 -34.70 -27.82
C PHE A 466 -42.31 -34.61 -28.94
N GLY A 467 -43.59 -34.37 -28.64
CA GLY A 467 -44.62 -34.10 -29.64
C GLY A 467 -45.01 -35.30 -30.51
N PHE A 468 -44.94 -36.51 -29.97
CA PHE A 468 -45.53 -37.70 -30.60
C PHE A 468 -47.06 -37.56 -30.66
N GLU A 469 -47.67 -37.85 -31.81
CA GLU A 469 -49.14 -37.76 -31.95
C GLU A 469 -49.87 -38.93 -31.29
N LYS A 470 -49.29 -40.13 -31.37
CA LYS A 470 -49.77 -41.35 -30.69
C LYS A 470 -48.60 -42.30 -30.47
N PHE A 471 -47.92 -42.18 -29.32
CA PHE A 471 -46.66 -42.87 -29.05
C PHE A 471 -46.78 -44.41 -29.07
N GLU A 472 -47.96 -44.92 -28.76
CA GLU A 472 -48.29 -46.34 -28.74
C GLU A 472 -48.44 -46.95 -30.15
N ASP A 473 -48.62 -46.11 -31.18
CA ASP A 473 -48.62 -46.54 -32.58
C ASP A 473 -47.17 -46.58 -33.08
N VAL A 474 -46.61 -47.79 -33.16
CA VAL A 474 -45.20 -48.04 -33.45
C VAL A 474 -44.80 -47.51 -34.83
N ASP A 475 -45.61 -47.79 -35.86
CA ASP A 475 -45.30 -47.41 -37.22
C ASP A 475 -45.39 -45.89 -37.40
N LYS A 476 -46.41 -45.27 -36.79
CA LYS A 476 -46.54 -43.81 -36.80
C LYS A 476 -45.43 -43.12 -36.00
N SER A 477 -45.09 -43.63 -34.82
CA SER A 477 -44.06 -43.04 -33.95
C SER A 477 -42.67 -43.12 -34.59
N LYS A 478 -42.33 -44.22 -35.26
CA LYS A 478 -41.07 -44.38 -36.00
C LYS A 478 -40.90 -43.31 -37.08
N THR A 479 -41.96 -43.02 -37.85
CA THR A 479 -41.92 -41.96 -38.88
C THR A 479 -41.73 -40.55 -38.31
N GLN A 480 -42.07 -40.34 -37.03
CA GLN A 480 -41.96 -39.03 -36.35
C GLN A 480 -40.61 -38.82 -35.63
N LEU A 481 -39.80 -39.88 -35.41
CA LEU A 481 -38.58 -39.84 -34.59
C LEU A 481 -37.57 -38.76 -35.02
N ILE A 482 -37.36 -38.57 -36.32
CA ILE A 482 -36.42 -37.56 -36.83
C ILE A 482 -36.89 -36.15 -36.44
N THR A 483 -38.18 -35.86 -36.60
CA THR A 483 -38.79 -34.59 -36.21
C THR A 483 -38.76 -34.37 -34.70
N VAL A 484 -39.00 -35.43 -33.91
CA VAL A 484 -38.91 -35.39 -32.45
C VAL A 484 -37.50 -35.04 -31.97
N ILE A 485 -36.46 -35.70 -32.48
CA ILE A 485 -35.07 -35.43 -32.08
C ILE A 485 -34.64 -34.00 -32.47
N GLN A 486 -35.03 -33.53 -33.65
CA GLN A 486 -34.75 -32.16 -34.09
C GLN A 486 -35.41 -31.12 -33.16
N LYS A 487 -36.67 -31.33 -32.77
CA LYS A 487 -37.38 -30.48 -31.80
C LYS A 487 -36.76 -30.55 -30.39
N MET A 488 -36.34 -31.72 -29.95
CA MET A 488 -35.68 -31.91 -28.66
C MET A 488 -34.37 -31.12 -28.56
N ARG A 489 -33.54 -31.11 -29.63
CA ARG A 489 -32.33 -30.28 -29.70
C ARG A 489 -32.63 -28.77 -29.73
N ALA A 490 -33.65 -28.36 -30.49
CA ALA A 490 -34.00 -26.94 -30.61
C ALA A 490 -34.60 -26.35 -29.32
N SER A 491 -35.30 -27.16 -28.51
CA SER A 491 -36.06 -26.69 -27.33
C SER A 491 -35.25 -26.56 -26.03
N LYS A 492 -33.97 -26.95 -26.00
CA LYS A 492 -33.14 -27.10 -24.77
C LYS A 492 -33.81 -27.93 -23.66
N SER A 493 -34.86 -28.69 -23.98
CA SER A 493 -35.69 -29.43 -23.03
C SER A 493 -34.93 -30.58 -22.38
N LEU A 494 -34.09 -31.28 -23.14
CA LEU A 494 -33.24 -32.37 -22.66
C LEU A 494 -32.20 -31.88 -21.63
N GLU A 495 -31.54 -30.75 -21.86
CA GLU A 495 -30.58 -30.17 -20.92
C GLU A 495 -31.27 -29.72 -19.63
N LYS A 496 -32.44 -29.09 -19.74
CA LYS A 496 -33.27 -28.68 -18.60
C LYS A 496 -33.70 -29.88 -17.76
N PHE A 497 -34.27 -30.91 -18.40
CA PHE A 497 -34.72 -32.11 -17.70
C PHE A 497 -33.55 -32.89 -17.09
N LYS A 498 -32.43 -33.08 -17.80
CA LYS A 498 -31.23 -33.72 -17.24
C LYS A 498 -30.71 -32.98 -16.02
N THR A 499 -30.62 -31.65 -16.08
CA THR A 499 -30.20 -30.82 -14.95
C THR A 499 -31.16 -30.97 -13.77
N PHE A 500 -32.47 -30.96 -14.04
CA PHE A 500 -33.49 -31.17 -13.01
C PHE A 500 -33.40 -32.57 -12.40
N PHE A 501 -33.26 -33.61 -13.22
CA PHE A 501 -33.19 -35.01 -12.83
C PHE A 501 -31.99 -35.29 -11.91
N VAL A 502 -30.81 -34.81 -12.29
CA VAL A 502 -29.60 -34.92 -11.47
C VAL A 502 -29.79 -34.18 -10.15
N LYS A 503 -30.36 -32.96 -10.16
CA LYS A 503 -30.66 -32.22 -8.93
C LYS A 503 -31.64 -32.94 -8.02
N ALA A 504 -32.70 -33.50 -8.58
CA ALA A 504 -33.74 -34.22 -7.83
C ALA A 504 -33.24 -35.55 -7.22
N THR A 505 -32.18 -36.15 -7.78
CA THR A 505 -31.65 -37.46 -7.34
C THR A 505 -30.32 -37.36 -6.57
N HIS A 506 -29.74 -36.16 -6.43
CA HIS A 506 -28.37 -35.92 -5.96
C HIS A 506 -28.04 -36.46 -4.56
N GLY A 507 -29.04 -36.64 -3.69
CA GLY A 507 -28.83 -37.06 -2.29
C GLY A 507 -29.24 -38.50 -1.95
N LEU A 508 -29.63 -39.31 -2.95
CA LEU A 508 -30.12 -40.69 -2.75
C LEU A 508 -29.15 -41.78 -3.24
N ASN A 509 -27.83 -41.48 -3.23
CA ASN A 509 -26.79 -42.34 -3.79
C ASN A 509 -26.12 -43.29 -2.76
N THR A 510 -26.66 -43.40 -1.55
CA THR A 510 -26.11 -44.28 -0.50
C THR A 510 -26.71 -45.67 -0.59
N LYS A 511 -25.88 -46.72 -0.74
CA LYS A 511 -26.36 -48.10 -0.82
C LYS A 511 -26.81 -48.62 0.54
N VAL A 512 -27.79 -49.53 0.56
CA VAL A 512 -28.24 -50.19 1.79
C VAL A 512 -27.11 -51.00 2.43
N SER A 513 -26.22 -51.58 1.62
CA SER A 513 -25.00 -52.28 2.07
C SER A 513 -24.13 -51.40 2.98
N ASP A 514 -23.92 -50.14 2.58
CA ASP A 514 -22.98 -49.23 3.25
C ASP A 514 -23.56 -48.73 4.58
N ILE A 515 -24.88 -48.59 4.64
CA ILE A 515 -25.62 -48.29 5.87
C ILE A 515 -25.50 -49.48 6.83
N LYS A 516 -25.77 -50.71 6.36
CA LYS A 516 -25.65 -51.93 7.18
C LYS A 516 -24.24 -52.14 7.73
N GLU A 517 -23.22 -51.95 6.91
CA GLU A 517 -21.80 -52.04 7.34
C GLU A 517 -21.46 -50.98 8.40
N THR A 518 -21.94 -49.75 8.22
CA THR A 518 -21.72 -48.67 9.19
C THR A 518 -22.46 -48.97 10.51
N ILE A 519 -23.69 -49.51 10.44
CA ILE A 519 -24.43 -49.97 11.63
C ILE A 519 -23.67 -51.07 12.35
N ASP A 520 -23.13 -52.06 11.63
CA ASP A 520 -22.33 -53.14 12.22
C ASP A 520 -21.10 -52.62 12.95
N THR A 521 -20.43 -51.63 12.37
CA THR A 521 -19.29 -50.97 13.02
C THR A 521 -19.71 -50.31 14.35
N VAL A 522 -20.87 -49.63 14.37
CA VAL A 522 -21.39 -49.01 15.60
C VAL A 522 -21.79 -50.05 16.65
N LEU A 523 -22.50 -51.11 16.25
CA LEU A 523 -22.96 -52.17 17.16
C LEU A 523 -21.79 -52.96 17.77
N ASN A 524 -20.76 -53.25 16.97
CA ASN A 524 -19.55 -53.93 17.46
C ASN A 524 -18.78 -53.05 18.47
N GLY A 525 -18.85 -51.73 18.31
CA GLY A 525 -18.24 -50.75 19.22
C GLY A 525 -19.02 -50.44 20.50
N GLU A 526 -20.20 -51.04 20.73
CA GLU A 526 -21.01 -50.82 21.94
C GLU A 526 -20.22 -51.10 23.23
N ASN A 527 -19.48 -52.22 23.26
CA ASN A 527 -18.63 -52.59 24.40
C ASN A 527 -17.38 -51.71 24.53
N ASP A 528 -16.88 -51.14 23.43
CA ASP A 528 -15.71 -50.27 23.43
C ASP A 528 -16.03 -48.88 24.01
N VAL A 529 -17.28 -48.41 23.85
CA VAL A 529 -17.77 -47.22 24.53
C VAL A 529 -17.80 -47.43 26.05
N ASP A 530 -18.16 -48.63 26.50
CA ASP A 530 -18.27 -48.96 27.93
C ASP A 530 -16.93 -49.22 28.60
N ASN A 531 -15.96 -49.70 27.82
CA ASN A 531 -14.63 -50.06 28.28
C ASN A 531 -13.57 -49.07 27.80
N PHE A 532 -13.87 -47.76 27.76
CA PHE A 532 -12.86 -46.74 27.46
C PHE A 532 -11.73 -46.82 28.49
N LEU A 533 -10.64 -47.48 28.10
CA LEU A 533 -9.49 -47.77 28.95
C LEU A 533 -8.80 -46.47 29.38
N GLY A 534 -8.69 -46.26 30.70
CA GLY A 534 -8.00 -45.10 31.28
C GLY A 534 -8.86 -43.85 31.46
N LEU A 535 -10.13 -43.87 31.06
CA LEU A 535 -11.04 -42.73 31.17
C LEU A 535 -11.29 -42.28 32.63
N SER A 536 -11.39 -43.23 33.56
CA SER A 536 -11.56 -42.93 34.99
C SER A 536 -10.35 -42.21 35.58
N LYS A 537 -9.14 -42.58 35.16
CA LYS A 537 -7.90 -41.90 35.56
C LYS A 537 -7.72 -40.54 34.91
N GLU A 538 -8.17 -40.37 33.68
CA GLU A 538 -8.20 -39.03 33.06
C GLU A 538 -9.16 -38.09 33.79
N LYS A 539 -10.29 -38.61 34.28
CA LYS A 539 -11.23 -37.82 35.08
C LYS A 539 -10.62 -37.25 36.36
N GLU A 540 -9.75 -37.99 37.03
CA GLU A 540 -9.04 -37.49 38.23
C GLU A 540 -8.20 -36.23 37.91
N VAL A 541 -7.62 -36.14 36.71
CA VAL A 541 -6.90 -34.94 36.23
C VAL A 541 -7.86 -33.79 36.03
N HIS A 542 -8.94 -34.02 35.29
CA HIS A 542 -9.93 -33.00 34.97
C HIS A 542 -10.60 -32.44 36.24
N ASP A 543 -10.98 -33.30 37.19
CA ASP A 543 -11.59 -32.89 38.46
C ASP A 543 -10.61 -32.07 39.30
N CYS A 544 -9.32 -32.42 39.30
CA CYS A 544 -8.28 -31.62 39.96
C CYS A 544 -8.13 -30.24 39.32
N LEU A 545 -8.02 -30.18 37.98
CA LEU A 545 -7.87 -28.93 37.24
C LEU A 545 -9.06 -28.00 37.51
N VAL A 546 -10.29 -28.53 37.45
CA VAL A 546 -11.51 -27.77 37.77
C VAL A 546 -11.51 -27.28 39.22
N GLY A 547 -10.91 -28.05 40.13
CA GLY A 547 -10.72 -27.68 41.54
C GLY A 547 -9.87 -26.42 41.76
N LEU A 548 -8.99 -26.06 40.82
CA LEU A 548 -8.17 -24.84 40.89
C LEU A 548 -8.96 -23.55 40.73
N LYS A 549 -10.22 -23.61 40.28
CA LYS A 549 -11.12 -22.45 40.11
C LYS A 549 -10.41 -21.30 39.40
N ASP A 550 -10.31 -20.14 40.04
CA ASP A 550 -9.82 -18.88 39.48
C ASP A 550 -8.34 -18.62 39.85
N GLU A 551 -7.68 -19.53 40.57
CA GLU A 551 -6.26 -19.39 40.97
C GLU A 551 -5.33 -19.07 39.77
N PRO A 552 -5.49 -19.71 38.59
CA PRO A 552 -4.63 -19.42 37.45
C PRO A 552 -4.85 -18.05 36.78
N GLU A 553 -5.95 -17.34 37.04
CA GLU A 553 -6.34 -16.17 36.24
C GLU A 553 -5.26 -15.08 36.20
N ILE A 554 -4.61 -14.81 37.33
CA ILE A 554 -3.54 -13.80 37.42
C ILE A 554 -2.34 -14.22 36.56
N LEU A 555 -1.89 -15.47 36.70
CA LEU A 555 -0.76 -16.00 35.94
C LEU A 555 -1.06 -15.97 34.44
N ILE A 556 -2.24 -16.46 34.03
CA ILE A 556 -2.64 -16.54 32.63
C ILE A 556 -2.77 -15.16 32.00
N THR A 557 -3.36 -14.20 32.73
CA THR A 557 -3.44 -12.81 32.29
C THR A 557 -2.04 -12.21 32.14
N ALA A 558 -1.16 -12.40 33.13
CA ALA A 558 0.19 -11.88 33.10
C ALA A 558 1.04 -12.50 31.97
N ILE A 559 0.91 -13.81 31.70
CA ILE A 559 1.56 -14.47 30.56
C ILE A 559 1.08 -13.86 29.24
N GLY A 560 -0.22 -13.67 29.07
CA GLY A 560 -0.76 -13.02 27.87
C GLY A 560 -0.20 -11.62 27.64
N VAL A 561 -0.03 -10.85 28.72
CA VAL A 561 0.61 -9.52 28.67
C VAL A 561 2.11 -9.63 28.35
N ILE A 562 2.84 -10.56 28.98
CA ILE A 562 4.28 -10.79 28.73
C ILE A 562 4.52 -11.14 27.26
N GLN A 563 3.72 -12.04 26.68
CA GLN A 563 3.84 -12.43 25.28
C GLN A 563 3.67 -11.23 24.35
N GLN A 564 2.66 -10.38 24.59
CA GLN A 564 2.46 -9.16 23.79
C GLN A 564 3.58 -8.14 23.97
N LEU A 565 4.10 -7.97 25.18
CA LEU A 565 5.23 -7.06 25.45
C LEU A 565 6.54 -7.57 24.85
N ARG A 566 6.69 -8.89 24.69
CA ARG A 566 7.84 -9.51 24.01
C ARG A 566 7.83 -9.25 22.50
N ASP A 567 6.65 -9.13 21.90
CA ASP A 567 6.43 -8.87 20.47
C ASP A 567 6.23 -7.37 20.13
N LEU A 568 6.40 -6.50 21.13
CA LEU A 568 6.22 -5.06 21.00
C LEU A 568 7.19 -4.44 19.97
N ASP A 569 6.64 -3.61 19.08
CA ASP A 569 7.44 -2.77 18.19
C ASP A 569 8.11 -1.63 18.99
N SER A 570 9.40 -1.83 19.28
CA SER A 570 10.22 -0.88 20.04
C SER A 570 10.31 0.49 19.38
N ALA A 571 10.16 0.59 18.05
CA ALA A 571 10.20 1.87 17.35
C ALA A 571 8.97 2.73 17.65
N LYS A 572 7.79 2.11 17.78
CA LYS A 572 6.55 2.83 18.08
C LYS A 572 6.53 3.36 19.51
N VAL A 573 7.00 2.56 20.47
CA VAL A 573 7.11 3.02 21.86
C VAL A 573 8.22 4.06 22.04
N GLN A 574 9.31 3.94 21.26
CA GLN A 574 10.33 5.00 21.20
C GLN A 574 9.74 6.35 20.74
N ASN A 575 8.80 6.35 19.80
CA ASN A 575 8.13 7.57 19.39
C ASN A 575 7.38 8.22 20.56
N VAL A 576 6.68 7.42 21.39
CA VAL A 576 5.99 7.91 22.60
C VAL A 576 6.96 8.49 23.62
N GLU A 577 8.08 7.83 23.86
CA GLU A 577 9.14 8.34 24.73
C GLU A 577 9.74 9.67 24.21
N ASN A 578 9.96 9.78 22.90
CA ASN A 578 10.47 10.98 22.25
C ASN A 578 9.49 12.14 22.36
N LEU A 579 8.19 11.88 22.19
CA LEU A 579 7.12 12.86 22.35
C LEU A 579 7.05 13.39 23.78
N ALA A 580 7.06 12.46 24.74
CA ALA A 580 7.07 12.81 26.15
C ALA A 580 8.29 13.68 26.50
N SER A 581 9.45 13.36 25.91
CA SER A 581 10.68 14.13 26.07
C SER A 581 10.61 15.52 25.43
N ALA A 582 9.96 15.66 24.26
CA ALA A 582 9.75 16.93 23.58
C ALA A 582 8.87 17.88 24.40
N VAL A 583 7.78 17.38 24.99
CA VAL A 583 6.94 18.19 25.89
C VAL A 583 7.70 18.56 27.16
N SER A 584 8.48 17.63 27.72
CA SER A 584 9.28 17.90 28.92
C SER A 584 10.34 18.98 28.71
N SER A 585 10.97 19.04 27.53
CA SER A 585 12.09 19.97 27.27
C SER A 585 11.65 21.43 27.21
N VAL A 586 10.42 21.71 26.76
CA VAL A 586 9.92 23.08 26.58
C VAL A 586 9.30 23.69 27.84
N LYS A 587 9.08 22.91 28.90
CA LYS A 587 8.38 23.38 30.13
C LYS A 587 8.99 24.64 30.74
N ASN A 588 10.31 24.72 30.81
CA ASN A 588 11.00 25.86 31.43
C ASN A 588 11.00 27.09 30.53
N GLU A 589 11.13 26.89 29.23
CA GLU A 589 11.10 27.96 28.23
C GLU A 589 9.71 28.58 28.15
N LEU A 590 8.64 27.76 28.16
CA LEU A 590 7.26 28.23 28.23
C LEU A 590 6.98 29.08 29.48
N LYS A 591 7.57 28.76 30.63
CA LYS A 591 7.47 29.59 31.85
C LYS A 591 8.15 30.96 31.70
N SER A 592 9.17 31.06 30.86
CA SER A 592 9.97 32.28 30.70
C SER A 592 9.37 33.30 29.72
N LEU A 593 8.31 32.93 28.98
CA LEU A 593 7.71 33.80 27.94
C LEU A 593 6.96 35.02 28.50
N GLY A 594 6.61 35.02 29.80
CA GLY A 594 5.89 36.12 30.45
C GLY A 594 6.57 37.49 30.36
N SER A 595 7.90 37.54 30.20
CA SER A 595 8.68 38.80 30.13
C SER A 595 8.81 39.40 28.73
N ILE A 596 8.25 38.76 27.70
CA ILE A 596 8.38 39.20 26.30
C ILE A 596 7.71 40.57 26.06
N PRO A 597 6.47 40.82 26.52
CA PRO A 597 5.83 42.14 26.35
C PRO A 597 6.66 43.30 26.89
N ASP A 598 7.33 43.13 28.04
CA ASP A 598 8.18 44.15 28.63
C ASP A 598 9.44 44.41 27.80
N THR A 599 10.00 43.36 27.20
CA THR A 599 11.16 43.47 26.30
C THR A 599 10.76 44.20 25.00
N MET A 600 9.60 43.87 24.43
CA MET A 600 9.07 44.55 23.23
C MET A 600 8.84 46.05 23.46
N LYS A 601 8.36 46.44 24.64
CA LYS A 601 8.20 47.86 25.04
C LYS A 601 9.55 48.57 25.17
N LYS A 602 10.54 47.91 25.77
CA LYS A 602 11.86 48.50 26.03
C LYS A 602 12.64 48.77 24.75
N ASP A 603 12.55 47.88 23.77
CA ASP A 603 13.33 47.95 22.51
C ASP A 603 12.56 48.66 21.37
N ALA A 604 11.38 49.20 21.66
CA ALA A 604 10.52 49.88 20.69
C ALA A 604 11.16 51.17 20.17
N LYS A 605 11.23 51.31 18.84
CA LYS A 605 11.63 52.55 18.16
C LYS A 605 10.40 53.42 17.85
N GLU A 606 10.60 54.69 17.51
CA GLU A 606 9.52 55.60 17.11
C GLU A 606 8.64 55.01 15.99
N ILE A 607 9.27 54.45 14.96
CA ILE A 607 8.61 53.73 13.86
C ILE A 607 7.76 52.52 14.33
N THR A 608 8.12 51.86 15.42
CA THR A 608 7.34 50.78 16.06
C THR A 608 6.11 51.36 16.75
N THR A 609 6.24 52.49 17.43
CA THR A 609 5.09 53.15 18.07
C THR A 609 4.11 53.73 17.05
N GLU A 610 4.59 54.18 15.88
CA GLU A 610 3.75 54.66 14.77
C GLU A 610 2.90 53.52 14.15
N ILE A 611 3.51 52.37 13.82
CA ILE A 611 2.75 51.26 13.20
C ILE A 611 1.68 50.69 14.14
N ASN A 612 1.92 50.72 15.46
CA ASN A 612 0.99 50.23 16.46
C ASN A 612 -0.28 51.12 16.61
N GLN A 613 -0.30 52.32 16.02
CA GLN A 613 -1.45 53.24 16.05
C GLN A 613 -2.55 52.92 15.03
N TRP A 614 -2.49 51.78 14.35
CA TRP A 614 -3.57 51.35 13.45
C TRP A 614 -4.90 51.20 14.21
N PRO A 615 -5.93 52.03 13.93
CA PRO A 615 -7.16 52.00 14.71
C PRO A 615 -7.94 50.70 14.52
N GLU A 616 -8.52 50.20 15.61
CA GLU A 616 -9.27 48.92 15.64
C GLU A 616 -8.48 47.74 15.02
N SER A 617 -7.14 47.75 15.10
CA SER A 617 -6.26 46.77 14.45
C SER A 617 -6.65 45.33 14.73
N LEU A 618 -6.89 44.96 16.00
CA LEU A 618 -7.31 43.61 16.39
C LEU A 618 -8.63 43.16 15.77
N LYS A 619 -9.60 44.08 15.67
CA LYS A 619 -10.90 43.80 15.06
C LYS A 619 -10.73 43.63 13.55
N SER A 620 -10.12 44.61 12.88
CA SER A 620 -9.90 44.58 11.42
C SER A 620 -9.04 43.40 10.98
N SER A 621 -7.96 43.07 11.70
CA SER A 621 -7.14 41.88 11.41
C SER A 621 -7.90 40.58 11.65
N GLY A 622 -8.79 40.54 12.65
CA GLY A 622 -9.67 39.40 12.91
C GLY A 622 -10.64 39.14 11.74
N GLU A 623 -11.25 40.20 11.19
CA GLU A 623 -12.16 40.10 10.04
C GLU A 623 -11.42 39.59 8.78
N ILE A 624 -10.21 40.11 8.52
CA ILE A 624 -9.34 39.68 7.42
C ILE A 624 -8.92 38.22 7.61
N GLY A 625 -8.33 37.90 8.76
CA GLY A 625 -7.80 36.57 9.06
C GLY A 625 -8.88 35.49 8.99
N ARG A 626 -10.06 35.72 9.59
CA ARG A 626 -11.18 34.75 9.57
C ARG A 626 -11.66 34.49 8.14
N SER A 627 -11.75 35.53 7.33
CA SER A 627 -12.21 35.40 5.94
C SER A 627 -11.20 34.61 5.08
N VAL A 628 -9.89 34.84 5.26
CA VAL A 628 -8.84 34.06 4.58
C VAL A 628 -8.84 32.61 5.06
N ALA A 629 -9.00 32.38 6.38
CA ALA A 629 -9.07 31.06 6.96
C ALA A 629 -10.17 30.20 6.33
N LEU A 630 -11.38 30.77 6.20
CA LEU A 630 -12.54 30.05 5.67
C LEU A 630 -12.40 29.76 4.16
N LEU A 631 -11.76 30.64 3.40
CA LEU A 631 -11.39 30.34 2.00
C LEU A 631 -10.34 29.22 1.92
N SER A 632 -9.33 29.23 2.81
CA SER A 632 -8.32 28.17 2.87
C SER A 632 -8.97 26.81 3.16
N GLN A 633 -9.85 26.74 4.15
CA GLN A 633 -10.54 25.50 4.52
C GLN A 633 -11.49 25.01 3.42
N ALA A 634 -12.17 25.92 2.71
CA ALA A 634 -12.95 25.56 1.52
C ALA A 634 -12.06 24.95 0.41
N ASN A 635 -10.86 25.51 0.21
CA ASN A 635 -9.88 24.98 -0.74
C ASN A 635 -9.28 23.64 -0.28
N ASP A 636 -9.07 23.43 1.02
CA ASP A 636 -8.59 22.16 1.58
C ASP A 636 -9.64 21.07 1.44
N PHE A 637 -10.91 21.37 1.75
CA PHE A 637 -12.04 20.49 1.49
C PHE A 637 -12.10 20.10 0.00
N LYS A 638 -12.00 21.08 -0.90
CA LYS A 638 -11.95 20.84 -2.34
C LYS A 638 -10.81 19.90 -2.72
N THR A 639 -9.61 20.15 -2.19
CA THR A 639 -8.42 19.34 -2.48
C THR A 639 -8.58 17.90 -1.98
N LEU A 640 -9.16 17.70 -0.79
CA LEU A 640 -9.42 16.37 -0.22
C LEU A 640 -10.44 15.59 -1.05
N VAL A 641 -11.55 16.23 -1.44
CA VAL A 641 -12.59 15.56 -2.24
C VAL A 641 -12.07 15.23 -3.63
N SER A 642 -11.37 16.17 -4.28
CA SER A 642 -10.81 15.99 -5.63
C SER A 642 -9.61 15.04 -5.69
N SER A 643 -9.07 14.59 -4.55
CA SER A 643 -8.03 13.55 -4.50
C SER A 643 -8.53 12.15 -4.92
N GLY A 644 -9.84 11.90 -4.81
CA GLY A 644 -10.45 10.59 -5.08
C GLY A 644 -10.14 9.51 -4.05
N ASP A 645 -9.49 9.84 -2.92
CA ASP A 645 -9.18 8.86 -1.88
C ASP A 645 -10.43 8.42 -1.10
N LEU A 646 -11.38 9.34 -0.85
CA LEU A 646 -12.63 9.06 -0.13
C LEU A 646 -13.48 7.98 -0.83
N ASP A 647 -13.40 7.87 -2.16
CA ASP A 647 -14.11 6.88 -2.97
C ASP A 647 -13.66 5.44 -2.67
N LYS A 648 -12.44 5.27 -2.15
CA LYS A 648 -11.81 3.97 -1.92
C LYS A 648 -12.02 3.44 -0.49
N PHE A 649 -12.67 4.21 0.38
CA PHE A 649 -12.73 3.90 1.80
C PHE A 649 -13.71 2.77 2.16
N ASP A 650 -14.77 2.57 1.38
CA ASP A 650 -15.85 1.65 1.76
C ASP A 650 -15.41 0.18 1.69
N ALA A 651 -14.81 -0.25 0.59
CA ALA A 651 -14.42 -1.63 0.35
C ALA A 651 -13.52 -2.23 1.46
N PRO A 652 -12.41 -1.59 1.88
CA PRO A 652 -11.56 -2.13 2.93
C PRO A 652 -12.27 -2.16 4.29
N VAL A 653 -13.14 -1.19 4.60
CA VAL A 653 -13.87 -1.15 5.88
C VAL A 653 -14.93 -2.24 5.94
N GLN A 654 -15.72 -2.42 4.87
CA GLN A 654 -16.75 -3.47 4.80
C GLN A 654 -16.14 -4.88 4.91
N ALA A 655 -15.00 -5.13 4.26
CA ALA A 655 -14.30 -6.41 4.36
C ALA A 655 -13.92 -6.77 5.80
N GLN A 656 -13.52 -5.77 6.60
CA GLN A 656 -13.16 -5.98 8.01
C GLN A 656 -14.41 -6.16 8.89
N ILE A 657 -15.50 -5.44 8.61
CA ILE A 657 -16.79 -5.64 9.28
C ILE A 657 -17.29 -7.07 9.04
N GLU A 658 -17.21 -7.58 7.81
CA GLU A 658 -17.64 -8.93 7.44
C GLU A 658 -16.79 -10.04 8.10
N ALA A 659 -15.54 -9.75 8.43
CA ALA A 659 -14.64 -10.68 9.10
C ALA A 659 -14.91 -10.86 10.62
N ILE A 660 -15.75 -10.02 11.23
CA ILE A 660 -16.10 -10.10 12.65
C ILE A 660 -17.00 -11.31 12.91
N LYS A 661 -16.60 -12.17 13.86
CA LYS A 661 -17.34 -13.40 14.24
C LYS A 661 -18.52 -13.14 15.18
N ASP A 662 -18.44 -12.09 15.99
CA ASP A 662 -19.52 -11.67 16.89
C ASP A 662 -20.60 -10.93 16.07
N GLY A 663 -21.78 -11.55 15.95
CA GLY A 663 -22.86 -11.02 15.12
C GLY A 663 -23.51 -9.74 15.65
N ASP A 664 -23.44 -9.46 16.96
CA ASP A 664 -24.01 -8.25 17.54
C ASP A 664 -23.04 -7.07 17.39
N GLU A 665 -21.75 -7.31 17.61
CA GLU A 665 -20.70 -6.30 17.39
C GLU A 665 -20.55 -5.95 15.91
N GLN A 666 -20.64 -6.95 15.01
CA GLN A 666 -20.67 -6.72 13.57
C GLN A 666 -21.82 -5.81 13.15
N LYS A 667 -23.04 -6.03 13.67
CA LYS A 667 -24.21 -5.17 13.39
C LYS A 667 -24.03 -3.75 13.92
N ARG A 668 -23.47 -3.60 15.13
CA ARG A 668 -23.19 -2.30 15.74
C ARG A 668 -22.25 -1.47 14.86
N ILE A 669 -21.11 -2.06 14.48
CA ILE A 669 -20.08 -1.38 13.66
C ILE A 669 -20.61 -1.08 12.25
N LYS A 670 -21.36 -2.00 11.65
CA LYS A 670 -22.02 -1.76 10.34
C LYS A 670 -22.99 -0.58 10.38
N THR A 671 -23.73 -0.44 11.48
CA THR A 671 -24.65 0.67 11.70
C THR A 671 -23.89 1.99 11.85
N LEU A 672 -22.78 1.99 12.59
CA LEU A 672 -21.92 3.16 12.76
C LEU A 672 -21.26 3.61 11.44
N TRP A 673 -20.84 2.68 10.60
CA TRP A 673 -20.24 3.01 9.30
C TRP A 673 -21.25 3.59 8.29
N GLY A 674 -22.49 3.09 8.31
CA GLY A 674 -23.60 3.62 7.51
C GLY A 674 -23.42 3.50 5.99
N ASN A 675 -24.18 4.29 5.24
CA ASN A 675 -24.14 4.30 3.77
C ASN A 675 -23.03 5.23 3.26
N HIS A 676 -21.90 4.65 2.81
CA HIS A 676 -20.78 5.43 2.29
C HIS A 676 -21.08 6.11 0.96
N SER A 677 -21.91 5.53 0.10
CA SER A 677 -22.28 6.15 -1.18
C SER A 677 -23.10 7.43 -0.99
N GLU A 678 -24.00 7.45 0.00
CA GLU A 678 -24.78 8.64 0.37
C GLU A 678 -23.88 9.74 0.95
N PHE A 679 -22.93 9.35 1.81
CA PHE A 679 -21.90 10.24 2.32
C PHE A 679 -21.08 10.88 1.18
N LEU A 680 -20.59 10.06 0.23
CA LEU A 680 -19.82 10.53 -0.94
C LEU A 680 -20.61 11.48 -1.83
N ASN A 681 -21.89 11.20 -2.06
CA ASN A 681 -22.74 12.07 -2.87
C ASN A 681 -22.87 13.46 -2.23
N THR A 682 -23.09 13.51 -0.91
CA THR A 682 -23.22 14.76 -0.14
C THR A 682 -21.97 15.63 -0.27
N ILE A 683 -20.79 15.06 -0.06
CA ILE A 683 -19.52 15.82 -0.14
C ILE A 683 -19.16 16.20 -1.59
N LYS A 684 -19.50 15.39 -2.60
CA LYS A 684 -19.25 15.72 -4.02
C LYS A 684 -20.12 16.89 -4.48
N ILE A 685 -21.38 16.94 -4.07
CA ILE A 685 -22.27 18.07 -4.34
C ILE A 685 -21.70 19.35 -3.73
N ALA A 686 -21.28 19.30 -2.46
CA ALA A 686 -20.65 20.44 -1.79
C ALA A 686 -19.36 20.91 -2.49
N ASN A 687 -18.53 19.97 -2.96
CA ASN A 687 -17.31 20.31 -3.70
C ASN A 687 -17.60 21.02 -5.03
N GLN A 688 -18.61 20.55 -5.78
CA GLN A 688 -19.00 21.18 -7.04
C GLN A 688 -19.43 22.64 -6.86
N GLU A 689 -20.09 22.98 -5.74
CA GLU A 689 -20.47 24.35 -5.43
C GLU A 689 -19.25 25.25 -5.16
N ILE A 690 -18.25 24.74 -4.41
CA ILE A 690 -16.99 25.45 -4.15
C ILE A 690 -16.19 25.63 -5.45
N GLU A 691 -16.10 24.58 -6.29
CA GLU A 691 -15.44 24.65 -7.60
C GLU A 691 -16.09 25.67 -8.53
N THR A 692 -17.44 25.72 -8.55
CA THR A 692 -18.20 26.70 -9.33
C THR A 692 -17.91 28.12 -8.87
N THR A 693 -17.91 28.35 -7.55
CA THR A 693 -17.57 29.66 -6.95
C THR A 693 -16.15 30.08 -7.34
N GLY A 694 -15.17 29.17 -7.24
CA GLY A 694 -13.79 29.42 -7.64
C GLY A 694 -13.62 29.74 -9.13
N ALA A 695 -14.32 29.03 -10.01
CA ALA A 695 -14.27 29.27 -11.46
C ALA A 695 -14.79 30.66 -11.85
N ASN A 696 -15.82 31.13 -11.13
CA ASN A 696 -16.49 32.41 -11.36
C ASN A 696 -15.73 33.62 -10.79
N LEU A 697 -14.59 33.42 -10.12
CA LEU A 697 -13.77 34.51 -9.59
C LEU A 697 -13.25 35.44 -10.70
N LYS A 698 -13.33 36.74 -10.43
CA LYS A 698 -12.93 37.82 -11.33
C LYS A 698 -11.66 38.53 -10.84
N LEU A 699 -10.54 37.80 -10.76
CA LEU A 699 -9.29 38.32 -10.22
C LEU A 699 -8.72 39.53 -10.99
N ALA A 700 -8.97 39.61 -12.30
CA ALA A 700 -8.53 40.72 -13.14
C ALA A 700 -9.21 42.07 -12.81
N GLU A 701 -10.32 42.06 -12.07
CA GLU A 701 -11.01 43.28 -11.63
C GLU A 701 -10.42 43.86 -10.34
N ILE A 702 -9.51 43.14 -9.66
CA ILE A 702 -8.91 43.55 -8.39
C ILE A 702 -7.82 44.61 -8.60
N LYS A 703 -8.03 45.83 -8.11
CA LYS A 703 -7.09 46.95 -8.23
C LYS A 703 -6.68 47.56 -6.90
N THR A 704 -7.43 47.26 -5.84
CA THR A 704 -7.23 47.80 -4.48
C THR A 704 -7.33 46.68 -3.44
N PHE A 705 -6.91 46.95 -2.20
CA PHE A 705 -7.14 46.01 -1.09
C PHE A 705 -8.65 45.85 -0.81
N GLU A 706 -9.45 46.90 -0.97
CA GLU A 706 -10.91 46.83 -0.82
C GLU A 706 -11.56 45.89 -1.86
N ASP A 707 -11.03 45.84 -3.09
CA ASP A 707 -11.48 44.90 -4.12
C ASP A 707 -11.20 43.45 -3.74
N TYR A 708 -10.04 43.16 -3.12
CA TYR A 708 -9.76 41.84 -2.56
C TYR A 708 -10.83 41.43 -1.55
N GLY A 709 -11.17 42.32 -0.60
CA GLY A 709 -12.23 42.07 0.35
C GLY A 709 -13.60 41.87 -0.30
N THR A 710 -13.91 42.63 -1.34
CA THR A 710 -15.20 42.53 -2.07
C THR A 710 -15.33 41.19 -2.79
N VAL A 711 -14.25 40.72 -3.43
CA VAL A 711 -14.20 39.40 -4.07
C VAL A 711 -14.33 38.29 -3.04
N MET A 712 -13.59 38.37 -1.92
CA MET A 712 -13.68 37.38 -0.83
C MET A 712 -15.09 37.31 -0.25
N LYS A 713 -15.71 38.46 0.07
CA LYS A 713 -17.09 38.56 0.54
C LYS A 713 -18.06 37.86 -0.41
N THR A 714 -18.03 38.24 -1.69
CA THR A 714 -18.94 37.69 -2.71
C THR A 714 -18.78 36.17 -2.84
N SER A 715 -17.55 35.68 -2.71
CA SER A 715 -17.23 34.25 -2.80
C SER A 715 -17.78 33.49 -1.60
N LEU A 716 -17.50 33.96 -0.39
CA LEU A 716 -17.91 33.30 0.85
C LEU A 716 -19.42 33.35 1.08
N GLU A 717 -20.10 34.43 0.66
CA GLU A 717 -21.56 34.51 0.67
C GLU A 717 -22.23 33.59 -0.36
N GLY A 718 -21.54 33.29 -1.45
CA GLY A 718 -22.00 32.36 -2.47
C GLY A 718 -21.87 30.88 -2.08
N MET A 719 -21.07 30.56 -1.06
CA MET A 719 -20.86 29.19 -0.57
C MET A 719 -21.96 28.78 0.40
N LYS A 720 -22.50 27.57 0.23
CA LYS A 720 -23.46 26.98 1.19
C LYS A 720 -22.74 26.23 2.30
N ASP A 721 -23.38 26.18 3.46
CA ASP A 721 -22.88 25.38 4.58
C ASP A 721 -22.77 23.90 4.21
N VAL A 722 -21.64 23.30 4.54
CA VAL A 722 -21.41 21.87 4.35
C VAL A 722 -21.50 21.17 5.70
N LYS A 723 -22.53 20.34 5.88
CA LYS A 723 -22.67 19.51 7.09
C LYS A 723 -22.04 18.15 6.83
N ILE A 724 -20.94 17.87 7.53
CA ILE A 724 -20.22 16.61 7.45
C ILE A 724 -20.30 15.91 8.80
N ASP A 725 -21.00 14.78 8.87
CA ASP A 725 -21.00 13.92 10.05
C ASP A 725 -20.15 12.68 9.76
N VAL A 726 -18.94 12.67 10.32
CA VAL A 726 -18.00 11.53 10.25
C VAL A 726 -17.81 10.87 11.60
N LYS A 727 -18.46 11.35 12.66
CA LYS A 727 -18.24 10.88 14.03
C LYS A 727 -18.50 9.37 14.16
N ASN A 728 -19.65 8.93 13.65
CA ASN A 728 -20.02 7.51 13.66
C ASN A 728 -19.06 6.66 12.81
N LYS A 729 -18.57 7.19 11.68
CA LYS A 729 -17.58 6.50 10.84
C LYS A 729 -16.22 6.37 11.52
N VAL A 730 -15.78 7.40 12.26
CA VAL A 730 -14.56 7.33 13.08
C VAL A 730 -14.73 6.33 14.21
N GLU A 731 -15.89 6.30 14.86
CA GLU A 731 -16.19 5.31 15.92
C GLU A 731 -16.23 3.87 15.39
N ALA A 732 -16.75 3.66 14.17
CA ALA A 732 -16.69 2.36 13.50
C ALA A 732 -15.23 1.91 13.28
N LEU A 733 -14.36 2.83 12.83
CA LEU A 733 -12.94 2.55 12.63
C LEU A 733 -12.21 2.31 13.96
N ASP A 734 -12.56 3.03 15.02
CA ASP A 734 -12.02 2.80 16.37
C ASP A 734 -12.31 1.40 16.89
N ALA A 735 -13.48 0.85 16.57
CA ALA A 735 -13.85 -0.51 16.91
C ALA A 735 -13.18 -1.56 16.00
N LEU A 736 -12.93 -1.25 14.72
CA LEU A 736 -12.36 -2.17 13.74
C LEU A 736 -10.84 -2.31 13.81
N ILE A 737 -10.12 -1.21 14.04
CA ILE A 737 -8.65 -1.18 14.04
C ILE A 737 -8.04 -2.22 15.00
N PRO A 738 -8.54 -2.42 16.24
CA PRO A 738 -8.03 -3.44 17.14
C PRO A 738 -8.29 -4.89 16.68
N LEU A 739 -9.24 -5.10 15.76
CA LEU A 739 -9.73 -6.41 15.35
C LEU A 739 -9.11 -6.91 14.03
N THR A 740 -8.34 -6.06 13.33
CA THR A 740 -7.77 -6.39 12.02
C THR A 740 -6.28 -6.79 12.09
N LYS A 741 -5.87 -7.65 11.15
CA LYS A 741 -4.46 -8.01 10.92
C LYS A 741 -3.68 -6.98 10.07
N ALA A 742 -4.36 -5.96 9.52
CA ALA A 742 -3.78 -4.91 8.68
C ALA A 742 -4.25 -3.50 9.10
N PRO A 743 -3.90 -3.01 10.31
CA PRO A 743 -4.42 -1.76 10.87
C PRO A 743 -4.04 -0.51 10.07
N ALA A 744 -2.90 -0.53 9.36
CA ALA A 744 -2.35 0.64 8.69
C ALA A 744 -3.27 1.28 7.62
N GLU A 745 -4.07 0.46 6.93
CA GLU A 745 -5.01 0.96 5.90
C GLU A 745 -6.22 1.66 6.55
N LEU A 746 -6.83 1.03 7.57
CA LEU A 746 -7.94 1.62 8.33
C LEU A 746 -7.53 2.89 9.07
N GLU A 747 -6.30 2.92 9.57
CA GLU A 747 -5.71 4.09 10.22
C GLU A 747 -5.53 5.26 9.25
N LYS A 748 -5.16 5.00 7.99
CA LYS A 748 -5.09 6.06 6.97
C LYS A 748 -6.48 6.64 6.69
N ILE A 749 -7.48 5.78 6.54
CA ILE A 749 -8.88 6.18 6.34
C ILE A 749 -9.36 7.06 7.49
N LYS A 750 -9.12 6.61 8.73
CA LYS A 750 -9.48 7.35 9.94
C LYS A 750 -8.87 8.75 9.96
N LYS A 751 -7.59 8.90 9.60
CA LYS A 751 -6.91 10.21 9.54
C LYS A 751 -7.58 11.16 8.56
N THR A 752 -7.93 10.69 7.36
CA THR A 752 -8.59 11.53 6.35
C THR A 752 -9.97 11.97 6.83
N LEU A 753 -10.75 11.07 7.45
CA LEU A 753 -12.06 11.44 8.01
C LEU A 753 -11.94 12.42 9.18
N GLN A 754 -10.94 12.26 10.05
CA GLN A 754 -10.68 13.19 11.15
C GLN A 754 -10.23 14.57 10.66
N HIS A 755 -9.46 14.65 9.58
CA HIS A 755 -9.13 15.92 8.96
C HIS A 755 -10.36 16.58 8.33
N LEU A 756 -11.24 15.78 7.69
CA LEU A 756 -12.49 16.30 7.14
C LEU A 756 -13.43 16.84 8.24
N GLU A 757 -13.49 16.17 9.40
CA GLU A 757 -14.21 16.66 10.59
C GLU A 757 -13.67 17.99 11.11
N SER A 758 -12.38 18.24 10.87
CA SER A 758 -11.65 19.38 11.44
C SER A 758 -11.83 20.68 10.66
N LEU A 759 -12.50 20.64 9.49
CA LEU A 759 -12.76 21.80 8.65
C LEU A 759 -14.05 22.51 9.07
N ASP A 760 -13.98 23.82 9.24
CA ASP A 760 -15.13 24.70 9.45
C ASP A 760 -15.70 25.12 8.09
N LEU A 761 -16.76 24.43 7.70
CA LEU A 761 -17.48 24.67 6.45
C LEU A 761 -18.87 25.29 6.70
N ALA A 762 -19.08 25.90 7.87
CA ALA A 762 -20.33 26.56 8.26
C ALA A 762 -20.30 28.05 7.91
N PHE A 763 -20.15 28.39 6.62
CA PHE A 763 -19.96 29.75 6.12
C PHE A 763 -21.04 30.75 6.59
N SER A 764 -22.31 30.33 6.67
CA SER A 764 -23.43 31.18 7.08
C SER A 764 -23.26 31.73 8.50
N SER A 765 -22.66 30.94 9.40
CA SER A 765 -22.38 31.31 10.78
C SER A 765 -21.34 32.43 10.90
N HIS A 766 -20.54 32.63 9.85
CA HIS A 766 -19.48 33.64 9.77
C HIS A 766 -19.84 34.84 8.88
N SER A 767 -21.09 34.92 8.38
CA SER A 767 -21.55 36.00 7.48
C SER A 767 -21.23 37.42 7.97
N SER A 768 -21.31 37.65 9.29
CA SER A 768 -20.99 38.95 9.88
C SER A 768 -19.52 39.37 9.71
N HIS A 769 -18.61 38.41 9.58
CA HIS A 769 -17.19 38.65 9.35
C HIS A 769 -16.94 39.06 7.89
N PHE A 770 -17.52 38.32 6.95
CA PHE A 770 -17.33 38.56 5.51
C PHE A 770 -17.92 39.89 5.05
N GLN A 771 -19.00 40.37 5.67
CA GLN A 771 -19.57 41.69 5.37
C GLN A 771 -18.59 42.84 5.64
N LYS A 772 -17.69 42.66 6.60
CA LYS A 772 -16.77 43.71 7.08
C LYS A 772 -15.39 43.65 6.42
N VAL A 773 -15.06 42.54 5.77
CA VAL A 773 -13.72 42.34 5.19
C VAL A 773 -13.30 43.42 4.17
N PRO A 774 -14.19 43.96 3.29
CA PRO A 774 -13.80 45.05 2.38
C PRO A 774 -13.35 46.30 3.14
N ASN A 775 -14.10 46.69 4.16
CA ASN A 775 -13.79 47.85 5.00
C ASN A 775 -12.51 47.64 5.82
N ALA A 776 -12.27 46.41 6.31
CA ALA A 776 -11.06 46.07 7.04
C ALA A 776 -9.81 46.19 6.14
N PHE A 777 -9.87 45.68 4.91
CA PHE A 777 -8.79 45.82 3.93
C PHE A 777 -8.55 47.27 3.51
N LYS A 778 -9.62 48.04 3.34
CA LYS A 778 -9.54 49.47 3.08
C LYS A 778 -8.84 50.22 4.23
N SER A 779 -9.26 49.96 5.47
CA SER A 779 -8.65 50.54 6.67
C SER A 779 -7.15 50.23 6.76
N LEU A 780 -6.76 48.98 6.47
CA LEU A 780 -5.36 48.58 6.42
C LEU A 780 -4.59 49.38 5.36
N TYR A 781 -5.10 49.46 4.13
CA TYR A 781 -4.46 50.20 3.04
C TYR A 781 -4.28 51.69 3.37
N ASP A 782 -5.37 52.35 3.77
CA ASP A 782 -5.36 53.78 4.10
C ASP A 782 -4.35 54.09 5.22
N PHE A 783 -4.28 53.22 6.23
CA PHE A 783 -3.30 53.31 7.30
C PHE A 783 -1.87 53.11 6.80
N LEU A 784 -1.59 52.05 6.03
CA LEU A 784 -0.24 51.73 5.55
C LEU A 784 0.31 52.81 4.61
N VAL A 785 -0.54 53.41 3.77
CA VAL A 785 -0.15 54.54 2.91
C VAL A 785 0.21 55.75 3.76
N LYS A 786 -0.61 56.10 4.75
CA LYS A 786 -0.32 57.22 5.66
C LYS A 786 0.96 56.98 6.48
N PHE A 787 1.13 55.77 6.99
CA PHE A 787 2.31 55.34 7.74
C PHE A 787 3.59 55.41 6.90
N SER A 788 3.51 55.17 5.60
CA SER A 788 4.68 55.13 4.70
C SER A 788 5.20 56.50 4.29
N ILE A 789 4.49 57.59 4.62
CA ILE A 789 4.97 58.96 4.42
C ILE A 789 5.92 59.30 5.56
N GLU A 790 7.21 59.53 5.27
CA GLU A 790 8.15 60.02 6.28
C GLU A 790 7.67 61.37 6.83
N PRO A 791 7.65 61.58 8.17
CA PRO A 791 7.40 62.90 8.72
C PRO A 791 8.44 63.86 8.14
N THR A 792 7.96 64.89 7.45
CA THR A 792 8.80 65.93 6.88
C THR A 792 9.62 66.54 8.01
N GLN A 793 10.95 66.45 7.96
CA GLN A 793 11.79 67.27 8.81
C GLN A 793 11.47 68.73 8.50
N ALA A 794 10.70 69.37 9.39
CA ALA A 794 10.55 70.82 9.36
C ALA A 794 11.94 71.45 9.58
N PRO A 795 12.34 72.47 8.81
CA PRO A 795 13.56 73.21 9.09
C PRO A 795 13.43 73.87 10.48
N PRO A 796 14.51 73.97 11.27
CA PRO A 796 14.46 74.72 12.52
C PRO A 796 14.16 76.20 12.23
N PRO A 797 13.41 76.89 13.10
CA PRO A 797 13.07 78.29 12.90
C PRO A 797 14.33 79.16 13.00
N HIS A 798 14.50 80.05 12.02
CA HIS A 798 15.46 81.15 12.07
C HIS A 798 15.17 82.05 13.28
N SER A 799 16.15 82.22 14.17
CA SER A 799 16.27 83.43 14.98
C SER A 799 17.54 84.17 14.57
N GLU A 800 17.36 85.39 14.07
CA GLU A 800 18.40 86.38 13.84
C GLU A 800 19.16 86.70 15.14
N ASN A 801 20.49 86.72 15.07
CA ASN A 801 21.32 87.79 15.64
C ASN A 801 22.83 87.52 15.39
N ALA A 802 23.33 88.19 14.34
CA ALA A 802 24.59 88.97 14.25
C ALA A 802 25.99 88.31 14.47
N PRO A 803 27.07 88.88 13.86
CA PRO A 803 28.26 88.16 13.36
C PRO A 803 29.57 88.66 14.05
N PRO A 804 30.80 88.58 13.47
CA PRO A 804 31.39 87.73 12.41
C PRO A 804 32.69 87.01 12.89
N THR A 805 33.41 86.27 12.01
CA THR A 805 34.82 86.57 11.62
C THR A 805 35.47 85.41 10.82
N GLN A 806 35.81 85.75 9.56
CA GLN A 806 36.93 85.39 8.67
C GLN A 806 37.30 83.93 8.25
N VAL A 807 37.10 83.69 6.94
CA VAL A 807 38.08 83.32 5.87
C VAL A 807 39.34 82.51 6.25
N LEU A 808 39.53 81.31 5.66
CA LEU A 808 40.48 81.05 4.55
C LEU A 808 40.50 79.57 4.09
N LEU A 809 40.53 79.41 2.77
CA LEU A 809 40.91 78.19 2.03
C LEU A 809 42.42 77.95 2.16
N ASN A 810 42.87 76.70 2.36
CA ASN A 810 43.65 75.94 1.36
C ASN A 810 44.42 74.72 1.94
N SER A 811 44.40 73.66 1.12
CA SER A 811 45.47 72.69 0.79
C SER A 811 46.56 72.29 1.80
N GLY A 812 46.74 70.97 1.91
CA GLY A 812 48.04 70.34 1.60
C GLY A 812 48.95 69.92 2.75
N ALA A 813 49.23 68.62 2.76
CA ALA A 813 50.53 67.98 3.04
C ALA A 813 51.10 67.91 4.48
N LEU A 814 51.06 66.67 4.99
CA LEU A 814 52.20 65.80 5.35
C LEU A 814 53.15 66.10 6.55
N GLN A 815 53.52 64.99 7.21
CA GLN A 815 54.74 64.68 7.99
C GLN A 815 54.84 65.20 9.43
N ASN A 816 55.51 64.55 10.38
CA ASN A 816 56.13 63.22 10.58
C ASN A 816 56.62 63.23 12.04
N ASP A 817 56.89 62.06 12.64
CA ASP A 817 58.18 61.80 13.31
C ASP A 817 58.33 60.27 13.50
N THR A 818 59.25 59.56 12.80
CA THR A 818 60.70 59.28 13.04
C THR A 818 60.96 58.54 14.38
N VAL A 819 61.70 57.42 14.51
CA VAL A 819 63.10 57.03 14.14
C VAL A 819 63.25 55.49 14.36
N GLY A 820 64.10 54.67 13.70
CA GLY A 820 65.08 54.88 12.62
C GLY A 820 66.03 53.68 12.40
N THR A 821 67.00 53.91 11.47
CA THR A 821 68.30 53.21 11.19
C THR A 821 68.28 51.76 10.65
N GLN A 822 69.07 51.30 9.65
CA GLN A 822 70.29 51.78 8.97
C GLN A 822 70.60 50.95 7.68
N ASN A 823 71.41 51.53 6.77
CA ASN A 823 72.40 50.95 5.82
C ASN A 823 72.04 50.44 4.39
N GLU A 824 72.43 51.29 3.42
CA GLU A 824 73.21 51.14 2.16
C GLU A 824 73.03 49.98 1.16
N GLU A 825 72.71 50.43 -0.07
CA GLU A 825 73.15 50.03 -1.42
C GLU A 825 73.35 48.54 -1.80
N LYS A 826 72.49 48.08 -2.72
CA LYS A 826 72.96 47.51 -4.01
C LYS A 826 71.84 47.50 -5.06
N LYS A 827 72.09 48.20 -6.16
CA LYS A 827 71.47 47.95 -7.47
C LYS A 827 71.64 46.47 -7.79
N ASP A 828 70.53 45.77 -8.08
CA ASP A 828 70.40 44.68 -9.08
C ASP A 828 69.07 43.90 -8.99
N ASP A 829 68.09 44.31 -8.17
CA ASP A 829 66.83 43.55 -8.03
C ASP A 829 65.63 44.03 -8.88
N TYR A 830 65.72 45.19 -9.53
CA TYR A 830 64.60 45.71 -10.34
C TYR A 830 64.35 44.96 -11.65
N LEU A 831 65.35 44.22 -12.17
CA LEU A 831 65.18 43.40 -13.36
C LEU A 831 64.52 42.05 -13.04
N ILE A 832 64.77 41.49 -11.86
CA ILE A 832 64.17 40.22 -11.43
C ILE A 832 62.71 40.46 -11.02
N LEU A 833 62.40 41.55 -10.31
CA LEU A 833 61.02 41.84 -9.90
C LEU A 833 60.10 42.21 -11.07
N SER A 834 60.62 42.89 -12.11
CA SER A 834 59.83 43.20 -13.32
C SER A 834 59.54 41.99 -14.20
N ILE A 835 60.28 40.87 -14.02
CA ILE A 835 60.10 39.63 -14.79
C ILE A 835 59.32 38.60 -13.97
N VAL A 836 59.62 38.44 -12.68
CA VAL A 836 59.01 37.44 -11.81
C VAL A 836 57.56 37.76 -11.48
N LEU A 837 57.21 39.04 -11.28
CA LEU A 837 55.84 39.43 -10.96
C LEU A 837 54.84 39.18 -12.11
N PRO A 838 55.11 39.54 -13.38
CA PRO A 838 54.24 39.15 -14.47
C PRO A 838 54.25 37.65 -14.73
N LEU A 839 55.37 36.93 -14.52
CA LEU A 839 55.39 35.46 -14.61
C LEU A 839 54.51 34.79 -13.56
N LEU A 840 54.45 35.31 -12.34
CA LEU A 840 53.56 34.82 -11.28
C LEU A 840 52.09 35.13 -11.59
N VAL A 841 51.79 36.31 -12.13
CA VAL A 841 50.43 36.66 -12.59
C VAL A 841 50.01 35.79 -13.77
N ILE A 842 50.91 35.46 -14.70
CA ILE A 842 50.65 34.53 -15.81
C ILE A 842 50.44 33.09 -15.27
N LEU A 843 51.27 32.64 -14.32
CA LEU A 843 51.15 31.31 -13.71
C LEU A 843 49.86 31.13 -12.89
N ILE A 844 49.31 32.20 -12.30
CA ILE A 844 48.05 32.16 -11.54
C ILE A 844 46.84 32.41 -12.46
N SER A 845 46.98 33.27 -13.47
CA SER A 845 45.90 33.56 -14.41
C SER A 845 45.64 32.42 -15.40
N ILE A 846 46.64 31.61 -15.76
CA ILE A 846 46.45 30.45 -16.66
C ILE A 846 45.51 29.39 -16.04
N PRO A 847 45.70 28.91 -14.80
CA PRO A 847 44.77 27.98 -14.15
C PRO A 847 43.38 28.59 -13.95
N ILE A 848 43.29 29.88 -13.60
CA ILE A 848 42.01 30.56 -13.40
C ILE A 848 41.29 30.75 -14.74
N ALA A 849 42.00 31.09 -15.80
CA ALA A 849 41.46 31.19 -17.15
C ALA A 849 41.05 29.80 -17.67
N ILE A 850 41.84 28.75 -17.42
CA ILE A 850 41.48 27.37 -17.76
C ILE A 850 40.25 26.92 -16.96
N TYR A 851 40.16 27.26 -15.67
CA TYR A 851 39.01 26.98 -14.82
C TYR A 851 37.76 27.74 -15.27
N LEU A 852 37.89 29.02 -15.64
CA LEU A 852 36.80 29.83 -16.17
C LEU A 852 36.39 29.36 -17.57
N LEU A 853 37.34 29.03 -18.45
CA LEU A 853 37.07 28.48 -19.78
C LEU A 853 36.47 27.07 -19.74
N TYR A 854 36.82 26.26 -18.72
CA TYR A 854 36.18 24.99 -18.42
C TYR A 854 34.77 25.19 -17.87
N ARG A 855 34.59 26.12 -16.92
CA ARG A 855 33.31 26.46 -16.30
C ARG A 855 32.31 27.08 -17.27
N PHE A 856 32.79 27.89 -18.22
CA PHE A 856 32.01 28.52 -19.29
C PHE A 856 32.02 27.75 -20.62
N LYS A 857 32.64 26.55 -20.67
CA LYS A 857 32.68 25.64 -21.83
C LYS A 857 33.22 26.24 -23.15
N MET A 858 34.19 27.17 -23.10
CA MET A 858 34.71 27.86 -24.30
C MET A 858 36.03 27.29 -24.88
N LEU A 859 36.71 26.34 -24.21
CA LEU A 859 37.86 25.64 -24.80
C LEU A 859 37.40 24.42 -25.62
N CYS A 860 37.17 24.64 -26.91
CA CYS A 860 36.99 23.58 -27.89
C CYS A 860 38.34 22.97 -28.30
N PHE A 861 38.95 22.17 -27.43
CA PHE A 861 39.77 21.07 -27.96
C PHE A 861 38.80 20.09 -28.57
N LYS A 862 38.71 20.04 -29.90
CA LYS A 862 38.22 18.85 -30.59
C LYS A 862 39.38 17.86 -30.70
N PRO A 863 39.56 16.90 -29.78
CA PRO A 863 40.09 15.64 -30.22
C PRO A 863 39.07 15.06 -31.22
N LYS A 864 39.57 14.50 -32.30
CA LYS A 864 38.75 13.57 -33.08
C LYS A 864 38.33 12.45 -32.13
N GLY A 865 37.02 12.37 -31.83
CA GLY A 865 36.42 11.29 -31.04
C GLY A 865 36.47 11.46 -29.53
N TYR A 866 35.76 12.45 -28.96
CA TYR A 866 35.35 12.35 -27.55
C TYR A 866 34.16 11.38 -27.46
N VAL A 867 34.43 10.13 -27.10
CA VAL A 867 33.40 9.22 -26.57
C VAL A 867 33.07 9.74 -25.17
N CYS A 868 31.84 10.22 -24.96
CA CYS A 868 31.40 10.55 -23.60
C CYS A 868 31.35 9.25 -22.77
N PRO A 869 31.84 9.24 -21.52
CA PRO A 869 31.63 8.10 -20.65
C PRO A 869 30.13 7.83 -20.53
N VAL A 870 29.74 6.59 -20.81
CA VAL A 870 28.37 6.09 -20.71
C VAL A 870 28.03 5.98 -19.23
N ASP A 871 27.09 6.78 -18.75
CA ASP A 871 26.62 6.70 -17.36
C ASP A 871 25.56 5.58 -17.27
N PHE A 872 25.88 4.49 -16.57
CA PHE A 872 24.95 3.38 -16.32
C PHE A 872 23.92 3.74 -15.24
N MET A 873 22.71 3.18 -15.32
CA MET A 873 21.68 3.36 -14.29
C MET A 873 21.91 2.50 -13.04
N ASP A 874 22.88 1.60 -13.08
CA ASP A 874 23.26 0.68 -12.00
C ASP A 874 24.77 0.78 -11.74
N GLU A 875 25.15 0.55 -10.49
CA GLU A 875 26.55 0.43 -10.08
C GLU A 875 27.19 -0.85 -10.64
N ASP A 876 28.52 -0.88 -10.69
CA ASP A 876 29.25 -2.07 -11.12
C ASP A 876 29.35 -3.09 -9.97
N GLU A 877 28.40 -4.04 -9.97
CA GLU A 877 28.31 -5.11 -8.99
C GLU A 877 29.01 -6.40 -9.43
N SER A 878 29.87 -6.36 -10.45
CA SER A 878 30.61 -7.54 -10.96
C SER A 878 31.45 -8.26 -9.90
N HIS A 879 31.75 -7.58 -8.79
CA HIS A 879 32.48 -8.10 -7.64
C HIS A 879 31.64 -8.97 -6.68
N LEU A 880 30.31 -8.87 -6.74
CA LEU A 880 29.41 -9.68 -5.90
C LEU A 880 29.42 -11.15 -6.32
N ARG A 881 29.17 -12.04 -5.36
CA ARG A 881 29.08 -13.49 -5.57
C ARG A 881 27.65 -13.97 -5.33
N PRO A 882 27.21 -15.03 -6.04
CA PRO A 882 25.91 -15.65 -5.80
C PRO A 882 25.73 -16.08 -4.34
N VAL A 883 24.51 -15.95 -3.82
CA VAL A 883 24.12 -16.49 -2.52
C VAL A 883 24.18 -18.03 -2.52
N SER A 884 24.20 -18.63 -1.33
CA SER A 884 24.30 -20.10 -1.20
C SER A 884 23.10 -20.81 -1.82
N GLU A 885 23.32 -22.03 -2.32
CA GLU A 885 22.28 -22.88 -2.93
C GLU A 885 21.05 -23.08 -2.01
N ASP A 886 21.25 -23.27 -0.71
CA ASP A 886 20.16 -23.40 0.26
C ASP A 886 19.25 -22.16 0.31
N LEU A 887 19.86 -20.97 0.27
CA LEU A 887 19.12 -19.70 0.23
C LEU A 887 18.40 -19.53 -1.11
N MET A 888 19.01 -19.96 -2.22
CA MET A 888 18.37 -19.96 -3.54
C MET A 888 17.11 -20.84 -3.55
N VAL A 889 17.17 -22.04 -2.96
CA VAL A 889 16.01 -22.92 -2.82
C VAL A 889 14.90 -22.26 -2.00
N ILE A 890 15.24 -21.63 -0.87
CA ILE A 890 14.27 -20.90 -0.03
C ILE A 890 13.64 -19.74 -0.80
N MET A 891 14.45 -18.96 -1.53
CA MET A 891 13.99 -17.83 -2.33
C MET A 891 13.02 -18.27 -3.42
N VAL A 892 13.38 -19.29 -4.20
CA VAL A 892 12.52 -19.87 -5.25
C VAL A 892 11.23 -20.43 -4.66
N SER A 893 11.34 -21.18 -3.55
CA SER A 893 10.19 -21.79 -2.89
C SER A 893 9.18 -20.73 -2.41
N LYS A 894 9.65 -19.63 -1.83
CA LYS A 894 8.76 -18.52 -1.39
C LYS A 894 8.00 -17.84 -2.52
N GLN A 895 8.48 -17.91 -3.77
CA GLN A 895 7.80 -17.28 -4.91
C GLN A 895 6.61 -18.08 -5.44
N VAL A 896 6.43 -19.35 -5.03
CA VAL A 896 5.40 -20.25 -5.60
C VAL A 896 4.27 -20.61 -4.63
N TYR A 897 4.33 -20.11 -3.39
CA TYR A 897 3.32 -20.35 -2.35
C TYR A 897 2.33 -19.18 -2.23
N MET A 898 1.49 -19.00 -3.25
CA MET A 898 0.31 -18.14 -3.21
C MET A 898 -0.86 -18.84 -3.91
N THR A 899 -2.09 -18.48 -3.59
CA THR A 899 -3.29 -18.87 -4.35
C THR A 899 -3.37 -18.07 -5.66
N HIS A 900 -4.12 -18.55 -6.66
CA HIS A 900 -4.31 -17.83 -7.94
C HIS A 900 -4.82 -16.38 -7.73
N ALA A 901 -5.74 -16.17 -6.79
CA ALA A 901 -6.27 -14.84 -6.48
C ALA A 901 -5.22 -13.92 -5.83
N GLU A 902 -4.38 -14.46 -4.94
CA GLU A 902 -3.27 -13.71 -4.34
C GLU A 902 -2.22 -13.34 -5.39
N PHE A 903 -1.89 -14.24 -6.33
CA PHE A 903 -1.01 -13.92 -7.45
C PHE A 903 -1.57 -12.79 -8.31
N PHE A 904 -2.87 -12.81 -8.61
CA PHE A 904 -3.53 -11.75 -9.37
C PHE A 904 -3.40 -10.39 -8.66
N VAL A 905 -3.75 -10.32 -7.38
CA VAL A 905 -3.63 -9.10 -6.57
C VAL A 905 -2.17 -8.64 -6.46
N PHE A 906 -1.24 -9.57 -6.28
CA PHE A 906 0.19 -9.29 -6.19
C PHE A 906 0.72 -8.65 -7.49
N TRP A 907 0.42 -9.23 -8.65
CA TRP A 907 0.86 -8.66 -9.93
C TRP A 907 0.17 -7.34 -10.26
N MET A 908 -1.10 -7.16 -9.88
CA MET A 908 -1.80 -5.87 -10.02
C MET A 908 -1.17 -4.80 -9.12
N LYS A 909 -0.75 -5.15 -7.89
CA LYS A 909 0.00 -4.24 -7.01
C LYS A 909 1.33 -3.83 -7.64
N LEU A 910 2.07 -4.77 -8.24
CA LEU A 910 3.31 -4.47 -8.94
C LEU A 910 3.07 -3.61 -10.19
N LEU A 911 1.97 -3.83 -10.92
CA LEU A 911 1.60 -2.96 -12.03
C LEU A 911 1.28 -1.54 -11.56
N MET A 912 0.60 -1.39 -10.42
CA MET A 912 0.38 -0.06 -9.81
C MET A 912 1.70 0.61 -9.41
N LEU A 913 2.72 -0.15 -8.98
CA LEU A 913 4.07 0.39 -8.76
C LEU A 913 4.67 0.94 -10.05
N VAL A 914 4.50 0.24 -11.19
CA VAL A 914 4.91 0.74 -12.50
C VAL A 914 4.17 2.03 -12.88
N LYS A 915 2.85 2.09 -12.67
CA LYS A 915 2.02 3.26 -13.02
C LYS A 915 2.29 4.48 -12.11
N ASN A 916 2.68 4.24 -10.86
CA ASN A 916 2.96 5.29 -9.88
C ASN A 916 4.41 5.78 -9.93
N GLU A 917 5.29 5.17 -10.73
CA GLU A 917 6.66 5.62 -10.91
C GLU A 917 6.70 6.95 -11.69
N LYS A 918 6.81 8.07 -10.96
CA LYS A 918 6.72 9.45 -11.48
C LYS A 918 8.06 10.18 -11.58
N ARG A 919 9.17 9.45 -11.75
CA ARG A 919 10.51 10.04 -11.64
C ARG A 919 10.73 11.28 -12.53
N ASN A 920 11.26 12.33 -11.91
CA ASN A 920 11.49 13.67 -12.46
C ASN A 920 12.46 13.68 -13.67
N GLU A 921 12.09 14.36 -14.76
CA GLU A 921 12.91 14.53 -15.96
C GLU A 921 14.18 15.39 -15.76
N ASN A 922 14.30 16.11 -14.63
CA ASN A 922 15.33 17.14 -14.37
C ASN A 922 16.44 16.74 -13.38
N ARG A 923 16.62 15.45 -13.07
CA ARG A 923 17.71 14.98 -12.19
C ARG A 923 19.10 15.19 -12.82
N PRO A 924 20.19 15.34 -12.02
CA PRO A 924 21.55 15.35 -12.55
C PRO A 924 21.84 14.07 -13.34
N ARG A 925 22.89 14.09 -14.17
CA ARG A 925 23.35 12.98 -15.05
C ARG A 925 23.04 11.58 -14.47
N PRO A 926 22.52 10.63 -15.28
CA PRO A 926 22.54 10.59 -16.76
C PRO A 926 21.49 11.42 -17.54
N TYR A 927 20.62 12.19 -16.88
CA TYR A 927 19.37 12.66 -17.50
C TYR A 927 19.48 14.02 -18.22
N ARG A 928 19.04 14.10 -19.48
CA ARG A 928 18.82 15.38 -20.22
C ARG A 928 17.47 15.35 -20.98
N LYS A 929 16.94 16.45 -21.49
CA LYS A 929 15.54 16.53 -22.04
C LYS A 929 15.50 16.52 -23.57
N LEU A 930 14.89 15.52 -24.24
CA LEU A 930 14.89 15.47 -25.73
C LEU A 930 13.72 16.31 -26.27
N ASN A 931 13.85 16.72 -27.54
CA ASN A 931 12.80 17.44 -28.26
C ASN A 931 11.55 16.55 -28.43
N LYS A 932 10.35 17.12 -28.22
CA LYS A 932 9.04 16.47 -28.31
C LYS A 932 8.76 15.77 -29.66
N LEU A 933 9.36 16.22 -30.75
CA LEU A 933 9.17 15.65 -32.10
C LEU A 933 9.95 14.34 -32.36
N LYS A 934 10.60 13.78 -31.32
CA LYS A 934 11.45 12.57 -31.40
C LYS A 934 10.86 11.36 -30.66
N TYR A 935 9.62 11.45 -30.19
CA TYR A 935 8.95 10.37 -29.45
C TYR A 935 7.88 9.68 -30.32
N TYR A 936 7.78 8.36 -30.19
CA TYR A 936 6.67 7.58 -30.78
C TYR A 936 5.34 7.88 -30.07
N ASP A 937 5.36 7.95 -28.74
CA ASP A 937 4.23 8.29 -27.89
C ASP A 937 4.64 9.41 -26.92
N ILE A 938 3.98 10.56 -27.05
CA ILE A 938 4.24 11.76 -26.25
C ILE A 938 3.83 11.62 -24.78
N SER A 939 3.07 10.57 -24.44
CA SER A 939 2.63 10.25 -23.07
C SER A 939 3.63 9.38 -22.29
N ILE A 940 4.61 8.77 -22.97
CA ILE A 940 5.69 8.01 -22.36
C ILE A 940 6.76 8.99 -21.83
N LEU A 941 6.71 9.28 -20.53
CA LEU A 941 7.66 10.15 -19.83
C LEU A 941 8.91 9.38 -19.40
N LEU A 942 9.88 9.10 -20.29
CA LEU A 942 11.29 8.96 -19.85
C LEU A 942 12.33 9.30 -20.91
N ASN A 943 13.09 10.36 -20.62
CA ASN A 943 14.47 10.65 -21.00
C ASN A 943 15.19 9.80 -22.08
N PRO A 944 15.44 10.37 -23.27
CA PRO A 944 16.21 9.74 -24.33
C PRO A 944 17.62 10.33 -24.50
N TRP A 945 18.39 10.41 -23.40
CA TRP A 945 19.79 10.91 -23.40
C TRP A 945 20.83 9.94 -22.82
N SER A 946 20.43 8.73 -22.48
CA SER A 946 21.33 7.58 -22.50
C SER A 946 21.64 7.11 -23.92
N THR A 947 20.97 7.66 -24.93
CA THR A 947 21.34 7.47 -26.32
C THR A 947 22.72 8.10 -26.56
N PRO A 948 23.63 7.46 -27.31
CA PRO A 948 24.90 8.07 -27.67
C PRO A 948 24.64 9.47 -28.21
N GLN A 949 25.31 10.50 -27.67
CA GLN A 949 24.92 11.92 -27.76
C GLN A 949 24.82 12.51 -29.20
N THR A 950 25.15 11.72 -30.21
CA THR A 950 25.04 11.97 -31.65
C THR A 950 23.74 11.42 -32.27
N VAL A 951 22.96 10.62 -31.52
CA VAL A 951 21.90 9.74 -32.02
C VAL A 951 20.55 10.10 -31.39
N ARG A 952 19.52 10.28 -32.22
CA ARG A 952 18.17 10.77 -31.83
C ARG A 952 17.18 9.70 -31.34
N ILE A 953 17.61 8.44 -31.18
CA ILE A 953 16.73 7.30 -30.84
C ILE A 953 16.43 7.23 -29.32
N HIS A 954 15.32 6.59 -28.92
CA HIS A 954 14.89 6.52 -27.52
C HIS A 954 15.31 5.21 -26.84
N GLY A 955 16.25 5.26 -25.88
CA GLY A 955 16.68 4.07 -25.15
C GLY A 955 17.41 4.35 -23.84
N ASN A 956 17.45 3.33 -22.97
CA ASN A 956 18.08 3.36 -21.65
C ASN A 956 19.13 2.25 -21.51
N PHE A 957 20.28 2.59 -20.93
CA PHE A 957 21.31 1.61 -20.58
C PHE A 957 21.01 1.01 -19.21
N LEU A 958 20.95 -0.31 -19.16
CA LEU A 958 20.80 -1.11 -17.95
C LEU A 958 22.04 -1.97 -17.80
N ARG A 959 22.60 -2.03 -16.60
CA ARG A 959 23.72 -2.91 -16.30
C ARG A 959 23.20 -4.04 -15.43
N THR A 960 23.40 -5.28 -15.90
CA THR A 960 23.26 -6.48 -15.07
C THR A 960 24.63 -6.80 -14.46
N TRP A 961 24.74 -7.94 -13.76
CA TRP A 961 26.00 -8.36 -13.12
C TRP A 961 27.23 -8.33 -14.04
N ARG A 962 27.07 -8.75 -15.30
CA ARG A 962 28.19 -8.86 -16.26
C ARG A 962 27.94 -8.19 -17.60
N ASN A 963 26.69 -7.86 -17.91
CA ASN A 963 26.31 -7.39 -19.24
C ASN A 963 25.66 -6.02 -19.18
N VAL A 964 25.71 -5.35 -20.32
CA VAL A 964 25.05 -4.07 -20.54
C VAL A 964 23.96 -4.28 -21.57
N PHE A 965 22.73 -3.95 -21.22
CA PHE A 965 21.60 -3.94 -22.13
C PHE A 965 21.23 -2.50 -22.49
N LEU A 966 20.83 -2.30 -23.75
CA LEU A 966 20.21 -1.07 -24.22
C LEU A 966 18.73 -1.36 -24.55
N ALA A 967 17.84 -1.01 -23.61
CA ALA A 967 16.40 -1.12 -23.79
C ALA A 967 15.90 0.06 -24.62
N MET A 968 15.44 -0.17 -25.84
CA MET A 968 15.11 0.94 -26.75
C MET A 968 13.83 0.74 -27.56
N GLN A 969 13.27 1.86 -28.03
CA GLN A 969 12.20 1.83 -29.02
C GLN A 969 12.73 1.28 -30.35
N SER A 970 11.83 0.73 -31.16
CA SER A 970 12.20 0.28 -32.51
C SER A 970 12.65 1.45 -33.39
N PRO A 971 13.54 1.22 -34.37
CA PRO A 971 13.86 2.21 -35.40
C PRO A 971 12.60 2.55 -36.21
N MET A 972 12.38 3.83 -36.49
CA MET A 972 11.14 4.33 -37.11
C MET A 972 11.41 5.09 -38.40
N GLU A 973 10.54 4.96 -39.39
CA GLU A 973 10.53 5.84 -40.58
C GLU A 973 9.97 7.22 -40.23
N GLN A 974 9.99 8.17 -41.16
CA GLN A 974 9.36 9.47 -40.95
C GLN A 974 7.82 9.37 -41.00
N SER A 975 7.14 10.04 -40.07
CA SER A 975 5.67 10.21 -40.07
C SER A 975 5.27 11.64 -39.67
N ASP A 976 3.97 11.92 -39.62
CA ASP A 976 3.43 13.22 -39.17
C ASP A 976 3.74 13.53 -37.70
N ILE A 977 4.07 12.51 -36.89
CA ILE A 977 4.26 12.64 -35.44
C ILE A 977 5.70 12.35 -34.97
N HIS A 978 6.57 11.75 -35.81
CA HIS A 978 7.98 11.50 -35.48
C HIS A 978 8.92 11.56 -36.69
N MET A 979 10.19 11.91 -36.45
CA MET A 979 11.25 11.90 -37.47
C MET A 979 11.73 10.48 -37.81
N ASP A 980 12.35 10.29 -38.98
CA ASP A 980 13.10 9.05 -39.29
C ASP A 980 14.29 8.90 -38.33
N THR A 981 14.37 7.74 -37.67
CA THR A 981 15.39 7.38 -36.67
C THR A 981 16.21 6.16 -37.07
N ARG A 982 16.10 5.66 -38.30
CA ARG A 982 16.82 4.47 -38.75
C ARG A 982 18.32 4.74 -38.93
N ALA A 983 18.69 5.89 -39.49
CA ALA A 983 20.09 6.30 -39.61
C ALA A 983 20.74 6.47 -38.21
N ASP A 984 19.96 7.01 -37.27
CA ASP A 984 20.32 7.14 -35.87
C ASP A 984 20.61 5.76 -35.24
N PHE A 985 19.73 4.77 -35.44
CA PHE A 985 19.96 3.40 -34.98
C PHE A 985 21.32 2.85 -35.46
N TYR A 986 21.67 3.06 -36.72
CA TYR A 986 22.95 2.59 -37.26
C TYR A 986 24.17 3.34 -36.75
N ALA A 987 24.04 4.64 -36.49
CA ALA A 987 25.06 5.41 -35.81
C ALA A 987 25.37 4.82 -34.43
N LEU A 988 24.34 4.41 -33.68
CA LEU A 988 24.47 3.76 -32.37
C LEU A 988 25.18 2.41 -32.48
N ILE A 989 24.75 1.54 -33.41
CA ILE A 989 25.35 0.21 -33.60
C ILE A 989 26.86 0.31 -33.86
N ILE A 990 27.29 1.27 -34.69
CA ILE A 990 28.70 1.49 -35.00
C ILE A 990 29.44 2.11 -33.81
N GLN A 991 28.84 3.12 -33.16
CA GLN A 991 29.48 3.88 -32.08
C GLN A 991 29.72 3.03 -30.82
N ASP A 992 28.69 2.29 -30.38
CA ASP A 992 28.75 1.50 -29.14
C ASP A 992 29.28 0.09 -29.37
N GLU A 993 29.74 -0.17 -30.58
CA GLU A 993 30.30 -1.45 -30.97
C GLU A 993 29.36 -2.64 -30.72
N VAL A 994 28.07 -2.47 -31.03
CA VAL A 994 27.06 -3.50 -30.79
C VAL A 994 27.34 -4.76 -31.61
N GLU A 995 27.23 -5.92 -30.95
CA GLU A 995 27.38 -7.25 -31.56
C GLU A 995 26.01 -7.93 -31.74
N PHE A 996 25.09 -7.72 -30.80
CA PHE A 996 23.79 -8.39 -30.75
C PHE A 996 22.62 -7.40 -30.67
N VAL A 997 21.61 -7.65 -31.49
CA VAL A 997 20.32 -6.94 -31.50
C VAL A 997 19.19 -7.96 -31.34
N VAL A 998 18.35 -7.81 -30.34
CA VAL A 998 17.14 -8.62 -30.12
C VAL A 998 15.91 -7.78 -30.44
N MET A 999 15.14 -8.23 -31.43
CA MET A 999 13.87 -7.64 -31.85
C MET A 999 12.71 -8.52 -31.38
N LEU A 1000 11.84 -7.96 -30.54
CA LEU A 1000 10.70 -8.67 -29.95
C LEU A 1000 9.41 -8.24 -30.64
N GLY A 1001 8.95 -9.06 -31.59
CA GLY A 1001 7.72 -8.86 -32.34
C GLY A 1001 7.88 -8.91 -33.87
N PRO A 1002 6.74 -8.88 -34.58
CA PRO A 1002 6.70 -8.94 -36.03
C PRO A 1002 7.13 -7.61 -36.68
N THR A 1003 7.55 -7.67 -37.94
CA THR A 1003 8.06 -6.55 -38.75
C THR A 1003 7.17 -5.29 -38.81
N PRO A 1004 5.82 -5.36 -38.86
CA PRO A 1004 4.96 -4.17 -39.04
C PRO A 1004 5.05 -3.11 -37.92
N ALA A 1005 5.62 -3.45 -36.76
CA ALA A 1005 5.73 -2.55 -35.62
C ALA A 1005 6.98 -1.64 -35.65
N SER A 1006 7.90 -1.84 -36.60
CA SER A 1006 9.15 -1.07 -36.76
C SER A 1006 9.30 -0.55 -38.18
N GLY A 1007 9.96 0.59 -38.36
CA GLY A 1007 10.36 1.05 -39.68
C GLY A 1007 11.32 0.08 -40.34
N SER A 1008 11.23 -0.14 -41.64
CA SER A 1008 12.10 -1.10 -42.33
C SER A 1008 13.55 -0.65 -42.23
N TYR A 1009 14.35 -1.35 -41.43
CA TYR A 1009 15.77 -1.04 -41.24
C TYR A 1009 16.70 -2.12 -41.81
N TYR A 1010 16.21 -3.31 -42.15
CA TYR A 1010 17.01 -4.40 -42.72
C TYR A 1010 16.35 -4.97 -43.97
N CYS A 1011 17.14 -5.62 -44.84
CA CYS A 1011 16.60 -6.30 -46.00
C CYS A 1011 16.08 -7.70 -45.64
N GLU A 1012 14.88 -8.06 -46.08
CA GLU A 1012 14.33 -9.39 -45.82
C GLU A 1012 15.06 -10.49 -46.59
N ARG A 1013 15.51 -10.18 -47.83
CA ARG A 1013 16.23 -11.13 -48.69
C ARG A 1013 17.73 -11.06 -48.44
N VAL A 1014 18.35 -12.24 -48.39
CA VAL A 1014 19.81 -12.38 -48.28
C VAL A 1014 20.48 -11.83 -49.54
N GLY A 1015 21.51 -11.00 -49.36
CA GLY A 1015 22.27 -10.36 -50.43
C GLY A 1015 21.65 -9.07 -50.99
N GLU A 1016 20.43 -8.72 -50.56
CA GLU A 1016 19.80 -7.45 -50.88
C GLU A 1016 20.45 -6.31 -50.08
N LYS A 1017 20.47 -5.12 -50.69
CA LYS A 1017 21.03 -3.91 -50.10
C LYS A 1017 19.98 -2.82 -50.05
N MET A 1018 19.93 -2.10 -48.93
CA MET A 1018 19.14 -0.88 -48.80
C MET A 1018 20.03 0.25 -48.30
N THR A 1019 19.67 1.48 -48.68
CA THR A 1019 20.37 2.68 -48.24
C THR A 1019 19.44 3.51 -47.37
N ILE A 1020 19.90 3.85 -46.18
CA ILE A 1020 19.20 4.71 -45.22
C ILE A 1020 20.13 5.87 -44.90
N ASP A 1021 19.80 7.06 -45.42
CA ASP A 1021 20.67 8.25 -45.35
C ASP A 1021 22.09 7.92 -45.88
N SER A 1022 23.11 8.01 -45.03
CA SER A 1022 24.51 7.75 -45.36
C SER A 1022 24.94 6.30 -45.07
N TYR A 1023 24.01 5.40 -44.75
CA TYR A 1023 24.30 4.01 -44.39
C TYR A 1023 23.84 3.04 -45.47
N GLU A 1024 24.73 2.16 -45.91
CA GLU A 1024 24.41 0.97 -46.73
C GLU A 1024 24.22 -0.24 -45.81
N ILE A 1025 23.08 -0.92 -45.92
CA ILE A 1025 22.70 -2.08 -45.11
C ILE A 1025 22.57 -3.29 -46.03
N GLU A 1026 23.20 -4.40 -45.65
CA GLU A 1026 23.17 -5.66 -46.37
C GLU A 1026 22.85 -6.80 -45.40
N THR A 1027 21.81 -7.59 -45.71
CA THR A 1027 21.54 -8.83 -44.98
C THR A 1027 22.42 -9.94 -45.55
N VAL A 1028 23.47 -10.31 -44.82
CA VAL A 1028 24.50 -11.27 -45.27
C VAL A 1028 24.02 -12.71 -45.17
N SER A 1029 23.21 -13.02 -44.16
CA SER A 1029 22.60 -14.33 -43.97
C SER A 1029 21.35 -14.19 -43.13
N ALA A 1030 20.36 -15.05 -43.38
CA ALA A 1030 19.16 -15.19 -42.59
C ALA A 1030 18.85 -16.69 -42.47
N GLN A 1031 18.71 -17.19 -41.25
CA GLN A 1031 18.40 -18.58 -40.96
C GLN A 1031 17.54 -18.66 -39.69
N PRO A 1032 16.72 -19.71 -39.52
CA PRO A 1032 16.11 -20.00 -38.23
C PRO A 1032 17.17 -20.15 -37.13
N PHE A 1033 16.85 -19.75 -35.91
CA PHE A 1033 17.74 -20.01 -34.77
C PHE A 1033 17.93 -21.54 -34.57
N PRO A 1034 19.16 -22.04 -34.38
CA PRO A 1034 19.40 -23.48 -34.25
C PRO A 1034 18.66 -24.09 -33.05
N GLU A 1035 18.06 -25.26 -33.24
CA GLU A 1035 17.48 -26.10 -32.16
C GLU A 1035 16.38 -25.43 -31.30
N GLY A 1036 15.43 -24.76 -31.95
CA GLY A 1036 14.21 -24.26 -31.32
C GLY A 1036 13.05 -24.15 -32.32
N PRO A 1037 11.81 -23.83 -31.87
CA PRO A 1037 10.69 -23.56 -32.77
C PRO A 1037 11.02 -22.44 -33.77
N HIS A 1038 10.39 -22.45 -34.95
CA HIS A 1038 10.63 -21.51 -36.07
C HIS A 1038 10.26 -20.03 -35.78
N ASP A 1039 10.12 -19.67 -34.51
CA ASP A 1039 9.63 -18.38 -34.04
C ASP A 1039 10.74 -17.33 -33.92
N VAL A 1040 12.02 -17.74 -33.99
CA VAL A 1040 13.17 -16.81 -33.95
C VAL A 1040 13.95 -16.88 -35.25
N VAL A 1041 14.06 -15.73 -35.92
CA VAL A 1041 14.88 -15.58 -37.12
C VAL A 1041 16.21 -14.94 -36.72
N PHE A 1042 17.30 -15.61 -37.04
CA PHE A 1042 18.66 -15.11 -36.86
C PHE A 1042 19.20 -14.53 -38.16
N ARG A 1043 19.66 -13.27 -38.13
CA ARG A 1043 20.25 -12.58 -39.27
C ARG A 1043 21.63 -12.05 -38.93
N LYS A 1044 22.54 -12.07 -39.92
CA LYS A 1044 23.77 -11.27 -39.88
C LYS A 1044 23.59 -10.08 -40.79
N ILE A 1045 23.67 -8.88 -40.24
CA ILE A 1045 23.45 -7.63 -40.96
C ILE A 1045 24.77 -6.86 -40.97
N LYS A 1046 25.19 -6.46 -42.17
CA LYS A 1046 26.36 -5.61 -42.37
C LYS A 1046 25.88 -4.18 -42.66
N VAL A 1047 26.37 -3.23 -41.87
CA VAL A 1047 26.16 -1.80 -42.07
C VAL A 1047 27.47 -1.13 -42.47
N SER A 1048 27.43 -0.22 -43.43
CA SER A 1048 28.57 0.59 -43.86
C SER A 1048 28.17 2.07 -43.91
N LEU A 1049 28.87 2.94 -43.18
CA LEU A 1049 28.75 4.38 -43.30
C LEU A 1049 29.52 4.86 -44.54
N VAL A 1050 28.82 5.45 -45.51
CA VAL A 1050 29.35 5.98 -46.76
C VAL A 1050 29.18 7.50 -46.76
N LYS A 1051 30.26 8.27 -46.93
CA LYS A 1051 30.17 9.70 -47.26
C LYS A 1051 31.05 10.00 -48.46
N ASP A 1052 30.57 10.85 -49.35
CA ASP A 1052 31.26 11.25 -50.59
C ASP A 1052 31.75 10.04 -51.43
N GLY A 1053 30.94 8.97 -51.47
CA GLY A 1053 31.24 7.73 -52.20
C GLY A 1053 32.33 6.85 -51.57
N LYS A 1054 32.84 7.18 -50.38
CA LYS A 1054 33.85 6.38 -49.65
C LYS A 1054 33.28 5.76 -48.38
N LYS A 1055 33.63 4.49 -48.14
CA LYS A 1055 33.31 3.77 -46.89
C LYS A 1055 34.19 4.27 -45.76
N ILE A 1056 33.57 4.84 -44.74
CA ILE A 1056 34.25 5.45 -43.57
C ILE A 1056 34.30 4.50 -42.39
N ALA A 1057 33.22 3.75 -42.15
CA ALA A 1057 33.14 2.75 -41.08
C ALA A 1057 32.22 1.61 -41.53
N SER A 1058 32.48 0.39 -41.08
CA SER A 1058 31.59 -0.75 -41.31
C SER A 1058 31.57 -1.67 -40.10
N ARG A 1059 30.41 -2.27 -39.83
CA ARG A 1059 30.21 -3.22 -38.74
C ARG A 1059 29.24 -4.30 -39.20
N THR A 1060 29.47 -5.53 -38.75
CA THR A 1060 28.53 -6.63 -38.89
C THR A 1060 28.03 -7.01 -37.51
N PHE A 1061 26.72 -7.08 -37.33
CA PHE A 1061 26.08 -7.48 -36.08
C PHE A 1061 25.05 -8.58 -36.34
N SER A 1062 24.72 -9.30 -35.28
CA SER A 1062 23.77 -10.40 -35.27
C SER A 1062 22.43 -9.91 -34.72
N GLN A 1063 21.37 -10.09 -35.50
CA GLN A 1063 20.00 -9.80 -35.11
C GLN A 1063 19.25 -11.10 -34.82
N PHE A 1064 18.56 -11.17 -33.67
CA PHE A 1064 17.58 -12.19 -33.36
C PHE A 1064 16.20 -11.55 -33.33
N GLN A 1065 15.29 -12.01 -34.19
CA GLN A 1065 13.92 -11.52 -34.21
C GLN A 1065 12.97 -12.61 -33.71
N TYR A 1066 12.32 -12.38 -32.57
CA TYR A 1066 11.25 -13.23 -32.06
C TYR A 1066 9.93 -12.78 -32.68
N THR A 1067 9.50 -13.46 -33.74
CA THR A 1067 8.42 -12.98 -34.62
C THR A 1067 7.02 -13.12 -34.02
N THR A 1068 6.79 -14.11 -33.15
CA THR A 1068 5.48 -14.41 -32.55
C THR A 1068 5.20 -13.67 -31.24
N TRP A 1069 6.21 -13.00 -30.63
CA TRP A 1069 6.02 -12.27 -29.37
C TRP A 1069 5.35 -10.90 -29.61
N THR A 1070 4.02 -10.90 -29.67
CA THR A 1070 3.18 -9.71 -29.95
C THR A 1070 2.64 -9.05 -28.68
N GLU A 1071 1.89 -7.96 -28.86
CA GLU A 1071 1.11 -7.32 -27.79
C GLU A 1071 -0.11 -8.11 -27.34
N ASP A 1072 -0.41 -9.26 -27.93
CA ASP A 1072 -1.48 -10.17 -27.46
C ASP A 1072 -0.95 -11.56 -27.11
N PHE A 1073 0.31 -11.85 -27.44
CA PHE A 1073 0.90 -13.18 -27.29
C PHE A 1073 2.20 -13.13 -26.48
N LEU A 1074 2.21 -13.86 -25.35
CA LEU A 1074 3.39 -14.08 -24.53
C LEU A 1074 4.03 -15.44 -24.89
N PRO A 1075 5.36 -15.59 -24.85
CA PRO A 1075 6.01 -16.86 -25.14
C PRO A 1075 5.51 -17.97 -24.20
N PRO A 1076 5.10 -19.13 -24.75
CA PRO A 1076 4.54 -20.22 -23.96
C PRO A 1076 5.57 -21.00 -23.16
N ASN A 1077 6.87 -20.84 -23.45
CA ASN A 1077 7.94 -21.46 -22.67
C ASN A 1077 9.15 -20.50 -22.55
N PHE A 1078 9.98 -20.75 -21.53
CA PHE A 1078 11.15 -19.92 -21.23
C PHE A 1078 12.46 -20.45 -21.83
N GLU A 1079 12.50 -21.71 -22.28
CA GLU A 1079 13.71 -22.36 -22.80
C GLU A 1079 14.33 -21.60 -23.98
N LEU A 1080 13.51 -21.14 -24.93
CA LEU A 1080 14.00 -20.36 -26.06
C LEU A 1080 14.59 -19.00 -25.63
N CYS A 1081 13.96 -18.34 -24.65
CA CYS A 1081 14.47 -17.10 -24.08
C CYS A 1081 15.78 -17.33 -23.32
N TYR A 1082 15.89 -18.45 -22.59
CA TYR A 1082 17.08 -18.85 -21.86
C TYR A 1082 18.26 -19.10 -22.80
N ARG A 1083 18.08 -19.93 -23.83
CA ARG A 1083 19.13 -20.18 -24.85
C ARG A 1083 19.55 -18.92 -25.58
N LEU A 1084 18.60 -18.05 -25.91
CA LEU A 1084 18.93 -16.76 -26.52
C LEU A 1084 19.75 -15.89 -25.58
N MET A 1085 19.40 -15.88 -24.28
CA MET A 1085 20.14 -15.15 -23.25
C MET A 1085 21.57 -15.68 -23.10
N GLU A 1086 21.77 -17.01 -23.11
CA GLU A 1086 23.10 -17.63 -23.06
C GLU A 1086 23.99 -17.18 -24.23
N VAL A 1087 23.43 -17.06 -25.43
CA VAL A 1087 24.20 -16.63 -26.61
C VAL A 1087 24.59 -15.16 -26.51
N ILE A 1088 23.66 -14.27 -26.13
CA ILE A 1088 23.91 -12.82 -26.16
C ILE A 1088 24.73 -12.32 -24.97
N THR A 1089 24.62 -12.97 -23.80
CA THR A 1089 25.33 -12.57 -22.57
C THR A 1089 26.81 -12.94 -22.57
N VAL A 1090 27.31 -13.63 -23.60
CA VAL A 1090 28.75 -13.78 -23.83
C VAL A 1090 29.41 -12.46 -24.25
N SER A 1091 28.63 -11.51 -24.80
CA SER A 1091 29.19 -10.22 -25.25
C SER A 1091 29.54 -9.30 -24.08
N SER A 1092 30.75 -8.75 -24.12
CA SER A 1092 31.18 -7.64 -23.27
C SER A 1092 30.75 -6.27 -23.81
N LYS A 1093 30.16 -6.22 -25.01
CA LYS A 1093 29.64 -5.00 -25.64
C LYS A 1093 28.15 -4.83 -25.31
N PRO A 1094 27.57 -3.63 -25.44
CA PRO A 1094 26.14 -3.43 -25.20
C PRO A 1094 25.25 -4.27 -26.11
N ILE A 1095 24.25 -4.93 -25.51
CA ILE A 1095 23.25 -5.75 -26.19
C ILE A 1095 22.00 -4.90 -26.40
N VAL A 1096 21.60 -4.72 -27.66
CA VAL A 1096 20.41 -3.92 -27.98
C VAL A 1096 19.17 -4.81 -27.91
N VAL A 1097 18.14 -4.39 -27.18
CA VAL A 1097 16.84 -5.07 -27.14
C VAL A 1097 15.74 -4.06 -27.41
N HIS A 1098 14.87 -4.35 -28.39
CA HIS A 1098 13.76 -3.47 -28.74
C HIS A 1098 12.49 -4.23 -29.10
N CYS A 1099 11.37 -3.56 -28.89
CA CYS A 1099 10.05 -3.86 -29.42
C CYS A 1099 9.47 -2.53 -29.96
N THR A 1100 8.16 -2.38 -30.13
CA THR A 1100 7.56 -1.12 -30.63
C THR A 1100 8.03 0.10 -29.83
N THR A 1101 7.77 0.11 -28.52
CA THR A 1101 8.07 1.24 -27.60
C THR A 1101 9.33 1.00 -26.76
N GLY A 1102 9.90 -0.21 -26.79
CA GLY A 1102 10.99 -0.62 -25.91
C GLY A 1102 10.58 -0.83 -24.45
N THR A 1103 9.29 -0.89 -24.16
CA THR A 1103 8.72 -1.24 -22.83
C THR A 1103 8.16 -2.66 -22.86
N ASP A 1104 7.43 -3.08 -21.83
CA ASP A 1104 6.69 -4.34 -21.70
C ASP A 1104 7.50 -5.58 -22.12
N ARG A 1105 7.46 -5.99 -23.39
CA ARG A 1105 8.23 -7.12 -23.94
C ARG A 1105 9.75 -6.95 -23.79
N THR A 1106 10.27 -5.76 -24.09
CA THR A 1106 11.71 -5.47 -23.95
C THR A 1106 12.15 -5.57 -22.49
N MET A 1107 11.35 -5.03 -21.58
CA MET A 1107 11.66 -5.06 -20.15
C MET A 1107 11.43 -6.44 -19.53
N ALA A 1108 10.45 -7.21 -20.03
CA ALA A 1108 10.25 -8.60 -19.63
C ALA A 1108 11.43 -9.47 -20.05
N PHE A 1109 11.93 -9.34 -21.29
CA PHE A 1109 13.09 -10.10 -21.75
C PHE A 1109 14.37 -9.73 -20.99
N ILE A 1110 14.68 -8.44 -20.85
CA ILE A 1110 15.85 -7.98 -20.06
C ILE A 1110 15.68 -8.38 -18.58
N GLY A 1111 14.46 -8.32 -18.07
CA GLY A 1111 14.12 -8.68 -16.69
C GLY A 1111 14.47 -10.12 -16.34
N LEU A 1112 14.38 -11.06 -17.29
CA LEU A 1112 14.77 -12.46 -17.05
C LEU A 1112 16.22 -12.59 -16.58
N GLU A 1113 17.13 -11.76 -17.11
CA GLU A 1113 18.52 -11.72 -16.65
C GLU A 1113 18.68 -10.75 -15.47
N TYR A 1114 18.12 -9.55 -15.55
CA TYR A 1114 18.32 -8.53 -14.50
C TYR A 1114 17.76 -8.95 -13.15
N VAL A 1115 16.49 -9.37 -13.10
CA VAL A 1115 15.80 -9.68 -11.84
C VAL A 1115 16.31 -10.98 -11.24
N SER A 1116 16.54 -12.01 -12.06
CA SER A 1116 17.07 -13.29 -11.58
C SER A 1116 18.47 -13.13 -10.99
N ARG A 1117 19.39 -12.43 -11.67
CA ARG A 1117 20.74 -12.13 -11.16
C ARG A 1117 20.71 -11.23 -9.93
N HIS A 1118 19.83 -10.24 -9.90
CA HIS A 1118 19.71 -9.37 -8.73
C HIS A 1118 19.20 -10.13 -7.50
N MET A 1119 18.29 -11.10 -7.68
CA MET A 1119 17.90 -12.02 -6.60
C MET A 1119 19.04 -12.96 -6.21
N GLU A 1120 19.81 -13.46 -7.18
CA GLU A 1120 20.95 -14.37 -6.94
C GLU A 1120 22.08 -13.70 -6.15
N LEU A 1121 22.30 -12.39 -6.30
CA LEU A 1121 23.48 -11.70 -5.75
C LEU A 1121 23.21 -11.00 -4.41
N HIS A 1122 21.94 -10.79 -4.03
CA HIS A 1122 21.56 -10.00 -2.86
C HIS A 1122 20.71 -10.82 -1.89
N ASP A 1123 21.29 -11.18 -0.75
CA ASP A 1123 20.61 -11.94 0.31
C ASP A 1123 19.40 -11.16 0.87
N GLY A 1124 18.30 -11.89 1.13
CA GLY A 1124 17.06 -11.33 1.68
C GLY A 1124 16.18 -10.54 0.70
N LEU A 1125 16.62 -10.29 -0.55
CA LEU A 1125 15.78 -9.59 -1.53
C LEU A 1125 14.75 -10.51 -2.19
N THR A 1126 13.51 -10.03 -2.31
CA THR A 1126 12.42 -10.79 -2.97
C THR A 1126 12.25 -10.34 -4.42
N PHE A 1127 11.48 -11.10 -5.22
CA PHE A 1127 11.07 -10.69 -6.56
C PHE A 1127 10.48 -9.26 -6.59
N GLU A 1128 9.63 -8.88 -5.62
CA GLU A 1128 9.08 -7.51 -5.54
C GLU A 1128 10.17 -6.44 -5.43
N HIS A 1129 11.21 -6.67 -4.62
CA HIS A 1129 12.33 -5.73 -4.47
C HIS A 1129 13.14 -5.60 -5.77
N SER A 1130 13.53 -6.73 -6.38
CA SER A 1130 14.30 -6.76 -7.62
C SER A 1130 13.49 -6.25 -8.82
N PHE A 1131 12.19 -6.52 -8.86
CA PHE A 1131 11.26 -5.98 -9.86
C PHE A 1131 11.13 -4.46 -9.71
N ALA A 1132 10.92 -3.95 -8.50
CA ALA A 1132 10.86 -2.51 -8.26
C ALA A 1132 12.16 -1.81 -8.71
N LYS A 1133 13.32 -2.47 -8.58
CA LYS A 1133 14.59 -1.97 -9.12
C LYS A 1133 14.62 -1.91 -10.65
N LEU A 1134 14.03 -2.90 -11.33
CA LEU A 1134 13.90 -2.90 -12.79
C LEU A 1134 12.96 -1.79 -13.29
N THR A 1135 11.86 -1.49 -12.56
CA THR A 1135 10.90 -0.44 -12.97
C THR A 1135 11.51 0.96 -12.93
N GLU A 1136 12.55 1.15 -12.12
CA GLU A 1136 13.34 2.38 -12.07
C GLU A 1136 14.05 2.71 -13.40
N LYS A 1137 14.27 1.68 -14.23
CA LYS A 1137 15.16 1.74 -15.39
C LYS A 1137 14.48 2.24 -16.66
N ARG A 1138 13.15 2.11 -16.74
CA ARG A 1138 12.36 2.58 -17.89
C ARG A 1138 10.94 2.95 -17.48
N PHE A 1139 10.41 4.04 -18.04
CA PHE A 1139 9.07 4.54 -17.70
C PHE A 1139 8.04 3.61 -18.28
N ASN A 1140 6.98 3.38 -17.52
CA ASN A 1140 5.93 2.46 -17.93
C ASN A 1140 6.55 1.13 -18.39
N SER A 1141 7.55 0.64 -17.62
CA SER A 1141 8.39 -0.51 -18.00
C SER A 1141 7.57 -1.75 -18.33
N PHE A 1142 6.39 -1.91 -17.73
CA PHE A 1142 5.41 -2.95 -18.02
C PHE A 1142 4.05 -2.32 -18.28
N CYS A 1143 3.32 -2.88 -19.25
CA CYS A 1143 2.00 -2.38 -19.61
C CYS A 1143 0.87 -3.16 -18.92
N SER A 1144 1.16 -4.36 -18.39
CA SER A 1144 0.15 -5.32 -17.98
C SER A 1144 0.62 -6.21 -16.82
N ALA A 1145 -0.27 -6.63 -15.94
CA ALA A 1145 0.06 -7.54 -14.84
C ALA A 1145 0.38 -8.96 -15.35
N GLN A 1146 -0.16 -9.35 -16.51
CA GLN A 1146 0.21 -10.61 -17.18
C GLN A 1146 1.69 -10.65 -17.55
N SER A 1147 2.24 -9.55 -18.07
CA SER A 1147 3.67 -9.45 -18.40
C SER A 1147 4.56 -9.59 -17.17
N ILE A 1148 4.08 -9.11 -16.00
CA ILE A 1148 4.79 -9.20 -14.72
C ILE A 1148 4.77 -10.64 -14.19
N GLY A 1149 3.60 -11.31 -14.24
CA GLY A 1149 3.48 -12.72 -13.88
C GLY A 1149 4.33 -13.63 -14.75
N TRP A 1150 4.37 -13.36 -16.06
CA TRP A 1150 5.23 -14.07 -17.00
C TRP A 1150 6.71 -13.89 -16.64
N LEU A 1151 7.14 -12.68 -16.30
CA LEU A 1151 8.50 -12.40 -15.85
C LEU A 1151 8.83 -13.15 -14.54
N GLN A 1152 7.92 -13.18 -13.56
CA GLN A 1152 8.16 -13.90 -12.30
C GLN A 1152 8.37 -15.40 -12.54
N ALA A 1153 7.49 -16.03 -13.33
CA ALA A 1153 7.63 -17.44 -13.70
C ALA A 1153 8.92 -17.71 -14.47
N GLY A 1154 9.34 -16.78 -15.33
CA GLY A 1154 10.60 -16.87 -16.08
C GLY A 1154 11.84 -16.69 -15.21
N CYS A 1155 11.81 -15.80 -14.22
CA CYS A 1155 12.91 -15.65 -13.26
C CYS A 1155 13.10 -16.92 -12.43
N ILE A 1156 12.00 -17.57 -12.02
CA ILE A 1156 12.05 -18.87 -11.34
C ILE A 1156 12.70 -19.91 -12.24
N TYR A 1157 12.30 -19.98 -13.52
CA TYR A 1157 12.92 -20.88 -14.50
C TYR A 1157 14.45 -20.63 -14.61
N PHE A 1158 14.87 -19.38 -14.80
CA PHE A 1158 16.28 -19.02 -14.95
C PHE A 1158 17.10 -19.40 -13.70
N LEU A 1159 16.60 -19.11 -12.50
CA LEU A 1159 17.26 -19.48 -11.25
C LEU A 1159 17.34 -21.01 -11.09
N THR A 1160 16.27 -21.73 -11.43
CA THR A 1160 16.24 -23.19 -11.38
C THR A 1160 17.28 -23.81 -12.32
N ILE A 1161 17.36 -23.36 -13.58
CA ILE A 1161 18.32 -23.90 -14.55
C ILE A 1161 19.76 -23.50 -14.20
N ASN A 1162 20.01 -22.24 -13.87
CA ASN A 1162 21.35 -21.73 -13.55
C ASN A 1162 22.01 -22.46 -12.36
N HIS A 1163 21.20 -22.90 -11.39
CA HIS A 1163 21.67 -23.55 -10.16
C HIS A 1163 21.34 -25.04 -10.08
N GLY A 1164 20.79 -25.64 -11.14
CA GLY A 1164 20.46 -27.08 -11.15
C GLY A 1164 19.42 -27.51 -10.11
N LEU A 1165 18.47 -26.62 -9.77
CA LEU A 1165 17.41 -26.91 -8.79
C LEU A 1165 16.34 -27.83 -9.39
N ASP A 1166 15.49 -28.41 -8.52
CA ASP A 1166 14.35 -29.20 -8.96
C ASP A 1166 13.38 -28.37 -9.82
N LEU A 1167 13.04 -28.90 -11.00
CA LEU A 1167 12.14 -28.28 -11.97
C LEU A 1167 10.70 -28.15 -11.47
N TYR A 1168 10.29 -28.89 -10.44
CA TYR A 1168 8.93 -28.89 -9.90
C TYR A 1168 8.44 -27.47 -9.58
N MET A 1169 9.26 -26.64 -8.93
CA MET A 1169 8.85 -25.28 -8.55
C MET A 1169 8.65 -24.39 -9.79
N SER A 1170 9.52 -24.53 -10.79
CA SER A 1170 9.39 -23.81 -12.06
C SER A 1170 8.16 -24.27 -12.85
N GLN A 1171 7.91 -25.58 -12.92
CA GLN A 1171 6.73 -26.17 -13.56
C GLN A 1171 5.44 -25.72 -12.88
N ARG A 1172 5.43 -25.68 -11.54
CA ARG A 1172 4.29 -25.18 -10.76
C ARG A 1172 4.01 -23.72 -11.05
N ALA A 1173 5.04 -22.85 -10.98
CA ALA A 1173 4.90 -21.42 -11.29
C ALA A 1173 4.36 -21.20 -12.70
N HIS A 1174 4.86 -21.99 -13.66
CA HIS A 1174 4.43 -21.96 -15.04
C HIS A 1174 2.96 -22.40 -15.21
N SER A 1175 2.55 -23.50 -14.57
CA SER A 1175 1.17 -24.02 -14.62
C SER A 1175 0.20 -23.01 -14.02
N VAL A 1176 0.49 -22.49 -12.83
CA VAL A 1176 -0.38 -21.51 -12.15
C VAL A 1176 -0.55 -20.26 -13.02
N PHE A 1177 0.53 -19.72 -13.58
CA PHE A 1177 0.45 -18.56 -14.47
C PHE A 1177 -0.47 -18.83 -15.67
N TRP A 1178 -0.29 -19.96 -16.38
CA TRP A 1178 -1.09 -20.26 -17.56
C TRP A 1178 -2.54 -20.67 -17.26
N GLU A 1179 -2.82 -21.31 -16.12
CA GLU A 1179 -4.19 -21.55 -15.63
C GLU A 1179 -4.92 -20.23 -15.38
N MET A 1180 -4.23 -19.22 -14.84
CA MET A 1180 -4.81 -17.89 -14.64
C MET A 1180 -5.08 -17.18 -15.98
N VAL A 1181 -4.14 -17.25 -16.92
CA VAL A 1181 -4.26 -16.58 -18.24
C VAL A 1181 -5.30 -17.26 -19.13
N ASN A 1182 -5.28 -18.58 -19.23
CA ASN A 1182 -6.15 -19.33 -20.15
C ASN A 1182 -7.54 -19.61 -19.57
N ASP A 1183 -7.62 -19.95 -18.27
CA ASP A 1183 -8.85 -20.44 -17.65
C ASP A 1183 -9.51 -19.39 -16.74
N GLY A 1184 -8.83 -18.26 -16.46
CA GLY A 1184 -9.34 -17.20 -15.59
C GLY A 1184 -9.40 -17.56 -14.11
N THR A 1185 -8.71 -18.64 -13.70
CA THR A 1185 -8.70 -19.12 -12.31
C THR A 1185 -8.13 -18.05 -11.38
N GLY A 1186 -8.86 -17.68 -10.32
CA GLY A 1186 -8.43 -16.63 -9.37
C GLY A 1186 -8.41 -15.20 -9.92
N VAL A 1187 -8.78 -15.00 -11.19
CA VAL A 1187 -8.89 -13.68 -11.83
C VAL A 1187 -10.34 -13.19 -11.72
N PRO A 1188 -10.61 -11.91 -11.38
CA PRO A 1188 -11.96 -11.36 -11.40
C PRO A 1188 -12.60 -11.49 -12.79
N GLN A 1189 -13.90 -11.81 -12.86
CA GLN A 1189 -14.60 -12.00 -14.14
C GLN A 1189 -14.47 -10.80 -15.10
N ILE A 1190 -14.42 -9.58 -14.57
CA ILE A 1190 -14.22 -8.35 -15.35
C ILE A 1190 -12.87 -8.30 -16.09
N ALA A 1191 -11.90 -9.09 -15.64
CA ALA A 1191 -10.55 -9.17 -16.18
C ALA A 1191 -10.29 -10.48 -16.96
N HIS A 1192 -11.32 -11.31 -17.17
CA HIS A 1192 -11.19 -12.53 -17.98
C HIS A 1192 -10.97 -12.18 -19.45
N GLY A 1193 -9.99 -12.82 -20.08
CA GLY A 1193 -9.65 -12.59 -21.50
C GLY A 1193 -9.06 -11.21 -21.81
N THR A 1194 -8.65 -10.44 -20.79
CA THR A 1194 -7.97 -9.14 -20.96
C THR A 1194 -6.53 -9.22 -20.46
N ARG A 1195 -5.69 -8.23 -20.81
CA ARG A 1195 -4.27 -8.19 -20.39
C ARG A 1195 -4.02 -7.83 -18.91
N TRP A 1196 -5.05 -7.71 -18.08
CA TRP A 1196 -4.94 -7.27 -16.67
C TRP A 1196 -4.17 -5.94 -16.55
N THR A 1197 -4.70 -4.89 -17.17
CA THR A 1197 -4.08 -3.55 -17.30
C THR A 1197 -4.59 -2.53 -16.30
#